data_AF-A0AAN9CRC3-F1
#
_entry.id   AF-A0AAN9CRC3-F1
#
_cell.length_a   1.000
_cell.length_b   1.000
_cell.length_c   1.000
_cell.angle_alpha   90.00
_cell.angle_beta   90.00
_cell.angle_gamma   90.00
#
_symmetry.space_group_name_H-M   'P 1'
#
loop_
_entity.id
_entity.type
_entity.pdbx_description
1 polymer ?
#
loop_
_entity_poly.entity_id
_entity_poly.type
_entity_poly.pdbx_seq_one_letter_code
_entity_poly.pdbx_strand_id
1 'polypeptide(L)'
;MTHLLGRQDCIDSLRRDLIDLQGAVLDVFSKTGPIRFPSWKFPDKLSCNLDLVSLLEEYDYVDGEEEFSQHSHIVLLELLMDRLMLLLQSFNVHTELLLENPSALSSGQNESSVSIGPVVKRFWNNLLQLSNPQTQQSTSGQQPPSQRSSFMTRTAANTPTINTHKTQSTSIASTHKTTSSTPDSSAHHRRASAAGSCVSRSPHAVSCQTVESSLVPCEACACVQAVMKESSDALVSLCQSLGLPCSMQGFLEAVEETQQLGRLSACDISQWASEQRKDMSRVGKHVLEVRETVEPLKKKLKETEMERDKLRKQLSETVRREKEERRKMEEECERRMQEVKVKGEEAVRRLKEELKRGVTLLEDKNSELTAELILQTEAKQSLECERAALQEQVHHLHNSLETMLKEVEESRTNLEKDLRSTQTLLDKESAKNHSVQRQHEALQVKQTALRKHLNVLVQQTEDLHNSLEECEDEKADLANKLAEIVQERDTLQEQLAQQQSRCSSLCIEKQRQQTQMTELEERMSRLKETLEEAAQRERILVAFPELNPQAAPQTTGDVMCDMEQQLKANSVRIRVLQTENVSLSNSLDRLKDREEKQRSSDSGIVEMDRSREAAAMGPLESSSTSSPSSSSSILHHQTLCLSPHQDVEERYMHIRQAARIRSAGTRRRRK
;
A
#
# COMPACT_ATOMS: atom_id res chain seq x y z
N MET A 1 -0.55 11.52 -13.03
CA MET A 1 -1.72 12.25 -12.48
C MET A 1 -3.03 11.50 -12.67
N THR A 2 -3.15 10.54 -13.60
CA THR A 2 -4.37 9.75 -13.83
C THR A 2 -4.75 8.78 -12.69
N HIS A 3 -3.79 8.36 -11.85
CA HIS A 3 -4.06 7.42 -10.73
C HIS A 3 -4.80 8.01 -9.53
N LEU A 4 -5.11 9.31 -9.52
CA LEU A 4 -5.85 9.98 -8.44
C LEU A 4 -7.31 10.29 -8.80
N LEU A 5 -7.67 10.17 -10.08
CA LEU A 5 -9.02 10.45 -10.56
C LEU A 5 -9.96 9.33 -10.10
N GLY A 6 -11.10 9.69 -9.52
CA GLY A 6 -12.08 8.71 -9.02
C GLY A 6 -11.77 8.02 -7.70
N ARG A 7 -10.66 8.35 -7.01
CA ARG A 7 -10.37 7.81 -5.67
C ARG A 7 -11.38 8.27 -4.62
N GLN A 8 -11.81 7.36 -3.75
CA GLN A 8 -12.72 7.63 -2.63
C GLN A 8 -12.26 8.81 -1.76
N ASP A 9 -11.02 8.79 -1.28
CA ASP A 9 -10.47 9.85 -0.41
C ASP A 9 -10.61 11.26 -1.02
N CYS A 10 -10.43 11.36 -2.34
CA CYS A 10 -10.52 12.63 -3.07
C CYS A 10 -11.97 13.08 -3.25
N ILE A 11 -12.87 12.14 -3.60
CA ILE A 11 -14.31 12.41 -3.72
C ILE A 11 -14.87 12.86 -2.38
N ASP A 12 -14.56 12.15 -1.29
CA ASP A 12 -14.96 12.50 0.07
C ASP A 12 -14.45 13.88 0.48
N SER A 13 -13.22 14.24 0.07
CA SER A 13 -12.68 15.57 0.32
C SER A 13 -13.45 16.65 -0.44
N LEU A 14 -13.69 16.46 -1.74
CA LEU A 14 -14.44 17.42 -2.56
C LEU A 14 -15.86 17.64 -2.03
N ARG A 15 -16.51 16.59 -1.54
CA ARG A 15 -17.84 16.67 -0.93
C ARG A 15 -17.84 17.54 0.32
N ARG A 16 -16.85 17.36 1.21
CA ARG A 16 -16.67 18.22 2.40
C ARG A 16 -16.40 19.67 2.01
N ASP A 17 -15.48 19.90 1.07
CA ASP A 17 -15.13 21.24 0.60
C ASP A 17 -16.35 21.96 0.00
N LEU A 18 -17.20 21.24 -0.73
CA LEU A 18 -18.46 21.78 -1.28
C LEU A 18 -19.46 22.18 -0.19
N ILE A 19 -19.59 21.38 0.86
CA ILE A 19 -20.46 21.69 2.01
C ILE A 19 -19.95 22.94 2.73
N ASP A 20 -18.64 23.02 2.98
CA ASP A 20 -18.02 24.17 3.65
C ASP A 20 -18.16 25.45 2.82
N LEU A 21 -17.91 25.37 1.52
CA LEU A 21 -18.11 26.50 0.59
C LEU A 21 -19.56 26.95 0.53
N GLN A 22 -20.51 26.01 0.52
CA GLN A 22 -21.92 26.36 0.57
C GLN A 22 -22.29 27.06 1.89
N GLY A 23 -21.70 26.64 3.01
CA GLY A 23 -21.82 27.35 4.29
C GLY A 23 -21.32 28.80 4.21
N ALA A 24 -20.14 29.01 3.61
CA ALA A 24 -19.59 30.35 3.38
C ALA A 24 -20.46 31.22 2.47
N VAL A 25 -20.99 30.65 1.38
CA VAL A 25 -21.93 31.34 0.49
C VAL A 25 -23.19 31.78 1.24
N LEU A 26 -23.75 30.92 2.10
CA LEU A 26 -24.92 31.24 2.90
C LEU A 26 -24.65 32.36 3.93
N ASP A 27 -23.46 32.41 4.53
CA ASP A 27 -23.08 33.53 5.41
C ASP A 27 -23.05 34.86 4.65
N VAL A 28 -22.51 34.89 3.43
CA VAL A 28 -22.52 36.09 2.60
C VAL A 28 -23.94 36.46 2.16
N PHE A 29 -24.77 35.47 1.81
CA PHE A 29 -26.18 35.69 1.46
C PHE A 29 -27.02 36.19 2.63
N SER A 30 -26.66 35.89 3.88
CA SER A 30 -27.34 36.47 5.05
C SER A 30 -27.23 38.00 5.09
N LYS A 31 -26.17 38.56 4.49
CA LYS A 31 -25.88 40.01 4.45
C LYS A 31 -26.31 40.66 3.13
N THR A 32 -26.24 39.92 2.03
CA THR A 32 -26.47 40.45 0.67
C THR A 32 -27.79 40.02 0.04
N GLY A 33 -28.46 39.02 0.61
CA GLY A 33 -29.53 38.28 -0.05
C GLY A 33 -29.00 37.29 -1.10
N PRO A 34 -29.85 36.43 -1.67
CA PRO A 34 -29.44 35.48 -2.71
C PRO A 34 -29.10 36.20 -4.02
N ILE A 35 -27.88 35.97 -4.52
CA ILE A 35 -27.39 36.64 -5.72
C ILE A 35 -27.54 35.74 -6.94
N ARG A 36 -28.15 36.29 -8.00
CA ARG A 36 -28.62 35.55 -9.17
C ARG A 36 -27.60 35.60 -10.31
N PHE A 37 -26.59 34.74 -10.23
CA PHE A 37 -25.67 34.48 -11.35
C PHE A 37 -25.95 33.11 -11.96
N PRO A 38 -25.74 32.94 -13.28
CA PRO A 38 -25.82 31.63 -13.93
C PRO A 38 -24.76 30.70 -13.32
N SER A 39 -25.09 29.43 -13.17
CA SER A 39 -24.14 28.43 -12.70
C SER A 39 -23.06 28.18 -13.75
N TRP A 40 -21.81 28.07 -13.28
CA TRP A 40 -20.68 27.62 -14.06
C TRP A 40 -20.88 26.18 -14.56
N LYS A 41 -21.35 25.28 -13.69
CA LYS A 41 -21.58 23.87 -14.03
C LYS A 41 -22.86 23.65 -14.83
N PHE A 42 -23.93 24.34 -14.48
CA PHE A 42 -25.25 24.23 -15.12
C PHE A 42 -25.67 25.60 -15.66
N PRO A 43 -25.17 26.05 -16.82
CA PRO A 43 -25.41 27.41 -17.34
C PRO A 43 -26.88 27.77 -17.55
N ASP A 44 -27.74 26.77 -17.66
CA ASP A 44 -29.20 26.85 -17.75
C ASP A 44 -29.88 27.14 -16.40
N LYS A 45 -29.16 27.01 -15.29
CA LYS A 45 -29.65 27.20 -13.92
C LYS A 45 -28.95 28.39 -13.24
N LEU A 46 -29.61 28.96 -12.24
CA LEU A 46 -28.99 29.93 -11.35
C LEU A 46 -28.16 29.21 -10.28
N SER A 47 -26.92 29.64 -10.06
CA SER A 47 -26.01 29.02 -9.08
C SER A 47 -26.58 29.05 -7.66
N CYS A 48 -27.28 30.14 -7.29
CA CYS A 48 -27.94 30.26 -5.99
C CYS A 48 -29.11 29.29 -5.76
N ASN A 49 -29.67 28.71 -6.83
CA ASN A 49 -30.82 27.81 -6.78
C ASN A 49 -30.44 26.33 -6.96
N LEU A 50 -29.15 26.01 -7.03
CA LEU A 50 -28.71 24.62 -7.12
C LEU A 50 -28.96 23.90 -5.80
N ASP A 51 -29.68 22.78 -5.87
CA ASP A 51 -29.88 21.88 -4.74
C ASP A 51 -28.63 21.05 -4.52
N LEU A 52 -27.73 21.56 -3.67
CA LEU A 52 -26.47 20.89 -3.38
C LEU A 52 -26.68 19.56 -2.65
N VAL A 53 -27.78 19.40 -1.90
CA VAL A 53 -28.06 18.14 -1.19
C VAL A 53 -28.34 17.04 -2.21
N SER A 54 -29.25 17.27 -3.15
CA SER A 54 -29.53 16.30 -4.22
C SER A 54 -28.32 16.02 -5.11
N LEU A 55 -27.51 17.04 -5.43
CA LEU A 55 -26.29 16.85 -6.24
C LEU A 55 -25.22 16.03 -5.49
N LEU A 56 -25.07 16.22 -4.18
CA LEU A 56 -24.17 15.39 -3.39
C LEU A 56 -24.74 13.98 -3.16
N GLU A 57 -26.05 13.76 -3.21
CA GLU A 57 -26.59 12.40 -3.22
C GLU A 57 -26.37 11.70 -4.58
N GLU A 58 -26.45 12.45 -5.69
CA GLU A 58 -26.30 11.93 -7.05
C GLU A 58 -24.85 11.59 -7.41
N TYR A 59 -23.86 12.38 -6.96
CA TYR A 59 -22.45 12.20 -7.30
C TYR A 59 -21.64 11.77 -6.07
N ASP A 60 -21.40 10.46 -5.94
CA ASP A 60 -20.62 9.86 -4.84
C ASP A 60 -19.60 8.81 -5.35
N TYR A 61 -18.77 8.29 -4.45
CA TYR A 61 -17.91 7.14 -4.71
C TYR A 61 -18.72 5.85 -4.69
N VAL A 62 -18.54 5.02 -5.72
CA VAL A 62 -19.17 3.71 -5.81
C VAL A 62 -18.10 2.66 -6.05
N ASP A 63 -17.98 1.73 -5.09
CA ASP A 63 -16.97 0.69 -5.15
C ASP A 63 -17.24 -0.28 -6.31
N GLY A 64 -16.23 -0.51 -7.14
CA GLY A 64 -16.34 -1.33 -8.35
C GLY A 64 -16.84 -0.60 -9.62
N GLU A 65 -17.24 0.67 -9.53
CA GLU A 65 -17.64 1.49 -10.68
C GLU A 65 -16.66 2.65 -10.91
N GLU A 66 -15.52 2.34 -11.54
CA GLU A 66 -14.42 3.31 -11.72
C GLU A 66 -14.80 4.47 -12.65
N GLU A 67 -15.53 4.20 -13.74
CA GLU A 67 -15.98 5.25 -14.68
C GLU A 67 -16.97 6.22 -14.03
N PHE A 68 -17.92 5.71 -13.24
CA PHE A 68 -18.86 6.54 -12.48
C PHE A 68 -18.12 7.37 -11.42
N SER A 69 -17.23 6.75 -10.66
CA SER A 69 -16.46 7.46 -9.64
C SER A 69 -15.55 8.54 -10.24
N GLN A 70 -14.94 8.28 -11.40
CA GLN A 70 -14.19 9.30 -12.15
C GLN A 70 -15.10 10.44 -12.64
N HIS A 71 -16.29 10.12 -13.13
CA HIS A 71 -17.29 11.11 -13.54
C HIS A 71 -17.75 11.98 -12.35
N SER A 72 -18.12 11.36 -11.22
CA SER A 72 -18.48 12.03 -9.98
C SER A 72 -17.37 12.95 -9.50
N HIS A 73 -16.11 12.49 -9.53
CA HIS A 73 -14.96 13.32 -9.17
C HIS A 73 -14.88 14.60 -10.03
N ILE A 74 -15.01 14.48 -11.36
CA ILE A 74 -14.98 15.63 -12.28
C ILE A 74 -16.15 16.57 -12.02
N VAL A 75 -17.36 16.04 -11.86
CA VAL A 75 -18.57 16.85 -11.60
C VAL A 75 -18.46 17.61 -10.28
N LEU A 76 -17.98 16.96 -9.21
CA LEU A 76 -17.76 17.60 -7.91
C LEU A 76 -16.68 18.69 -7.99
N LEU A 77 -15.62 18.49 -8.78
CA LEU A 77 -14.61 19.52 -9.02
C LEU A 77 -15.19 20.73 -9.77
N GLU A 78 -16.02 20.50 -10.78
CA GLU A 78 -16.71 21.57 -11.51
C GLU A 78 -17.74 22.30 -10.64
N LEU A 79 -18.43 21.59 -9.75
CA LEU A 79 -19.30 22.19 -8.74
C LEU A 79 -18.51 23.02 -7.73
N LEU A 80 -17.30 22.60 -7.37
CA LEU A 80 -16.44 23.36 -6.46
C LEU A 80 -16.03 24.68 -7.11
N MET A 81 -15.67 24.67 -8.39
CA MET A 81 -15.45 25.90 -9.16
C MET A 81 -16.70 26.77 -9.23
N ASP A 82 -17.88 26.18 -9.43
CA ASP A 82 -19.16 26.90 -9.40
C ASP A 82 -19.42 27.62 -8.07
N ARG A 83 -19.23 26.92 -6.93
CA ARG A 83 -19.41 27.50 -5.60
C ARG A 83 -18.40 28.60 -5.31
N LEU A 84 -17.13 28.42 -5.67
CA LEU A 84 -16.09 29.45 -5.53
C LEU A 84 -16.42 30.70 -6.36
N MET A 85 -16.91 30.51 -7.58
CA MET A 85 -17.34 31.62 -8.43
C MET A 85 -18.53 32.37 -7.83
N LEU A 86 -19.52 31.65 -7.31
CA LEU A 86 -20.66 32.25 -6.62
C LEU A 86 -20.21 33.03 -5.38
N LEU A 87 -19.29 32.47 -4.59
CA LEU A 87 -18.74 33.13 -3.40
C LEU A 87 -17.99 34.41 -3.76
N LEU A 88 -17.16 34.36 -4.80
CA LEU A 88 -16.40 35.53 -5.28
C LEU A 88 -17.33 36.64 -5.77
N GLN A 89 -18.35 36.26 -6.54
CA GLN A 89 -19.36 37.19 -7.05
C GLN A 89 -20.24 37.75 -5.93
N SER A 90 -20.61 36.92 -4.95
CA SER A 90 -21.45 37.34 -3.84
C SER A 90 -20.71 38.29 -2.91
N PHE A 91 -19.44 38.00 -2.65
CA PHE A 91 -18.57 38.86 -1.87
C PHE A 91 -18.25 40.16 -2.61
N ASN A 92 -18.14 40.14 -3.95
CA ASN A 92 -18.03 41.37 -4.75
C ASN A 92 -19.26 42.29 -4.53
N VAL A 93 -20.48 41.75 -4.59
CA VAL A 93 -21.71 42.53 -4.31
C VAL A 93 -21.72 43.02 -2.86
N HIS A 94 -21.26 42.20 -1.91
CA HIS A 94 -21.12 42.62 -0.51
C HIS A 94 -20.17 43.82 -0.36
N THR A 95 -19.03 43.79 -1.05
CA THR A 95 -18.09 44.92 -1.04
C THR A 95 -18.71 46.16 -1.70
N GLU A 96 -19.45 46.02 -2.80
CA GLU A 96 -20.15 47.15 -3.44
C GLU A 96 -21.20 47.79 -2.52
N LEU A 97 -21.91 46.97 -1.73
CA LEU A 97 -22.84 47.45 -0.70
C LEU A 97 -22.14 48.24 0.42
N LEU A 98 -20.91 47.84 0.80
CA LEU A 98 -20.11 48.54 1.82
C LEU A 98 -19.52 49.86 1.32
N LEU A 99 -19.27 50.01 0.01
CA LEU A 99 -18.71 51.23 -0.58
C LEU A 99 -19.72 52.39 -0.79
N GLU A 100 -20.96 52.26 -0.30
CA GLU A 100 -22.05 53.25 -0.45
C GLU A 100 -22.22 53.75 -1.91
N ASN A 101 -22.06 52.86 -2.90
CA ASN A 101 -22.35 53.17 -4.31
C ASN A 101 -23.65 52.47 -4.76
N PRO A 102 -24.84 52.99 -4.41
CA PRO A 102 -26.11 52.39 -4.82
C PRO A 102 -26.37 52.51 -6.33
N SER A 103 -25.55 53.25 -7.07
CA SER A 103 -25.69 53.46 -8.52
C SER A 103 -25.38 52.22 -9.37
N ALA A 104 -24.78 51.17 -8.82
CA ALA A 104 -24.45 49.94 -9.55
C ALA A 104 -25.50 48.82 -9.40
N LEU A 105 -26.37 48.88 -8.38
CA LEU A 105 -27.39 47.83 -8.15
C LEU A 105 -28.51 47.81 -9.20
N SER A 106 -28.56 48.81 -10.10
CA SER A 106 -29.62 48.96 -11.11
C SER A 106 -29.14 48.83 -12.57
N SER A 107 -27.86 48.59 -12.85
CA SER A 107 -27.36 48.51 -14.22
C SER A 107 -26.55 47.24 -14.46
N GLY A 108 -27.22 46.20 -14.96
CA GLY A 108 -26.54 45.05 -15.58
C GLY A 108 -27.01 43.67 -15.16
N GLN A 109 -28.33 43.41 -15.08
CA GLN A 109 -28.83 42.02 -15.03
C GLN A 109 -28.57 41.21 -16.32
N ASN A 110 -27.75 41.69 -17.25
CA ASN A 110 -27.58 41.07 -18.57
C ASN A 110 -26.15 41.13 -19.16
N GLU A 111 -25.10 41.26 -18.35
CA GLU A 111 -23.74 40.95 -18.81
C GLU A 111 -23.31 39.60 -18.25
N SER A 112 -23.75 38.54 -18.93
CA SER A 112 -23.33 37.16 -18.74
C SER A 112 -21.87 36.98 -19.11
N SER A 113 -20.93 37.53 -18.33
CA SER A 113 -19.54 37.11 -18.43
C SER A 113 -19.39 35.79 -17.70
N VAL A 114 -19.66 34.68 -18.39
CA VAL A 114 -19.38 33.31 -17.91
C VAL A 114 -17.87 33.11 -17.69
N SER A 115 -17.02 34.00 -18.19
CA SER A 115 -15.56 33.94 -18.00
C SER A 115 -15.12 34.39 -16.60
N ILE A 116 -14.22 33.61 -15.99
CA ILE A 116 -13.64 33.86 -14.65
C ILE A 116 -12.83 35.17 -14.56
N GLY A 117 -12.13 35.55 -15.64
CA GLY A 117 -11.18 36.68 -15.63
C GLY A 117 -11.80 38.04 -15.26
N PRO A 118 -12.86 38.50 -15.94
CA PRO A 118 -13.56 39.74 -15.60
C PRO A 118 -14.14 39.76 -14.19
N VAL A 119 -14.68 38.62 -13.71
CA VAL A 119 -15.24 38.50 -12.36
C VAL A 119 -14.15 38.73 -11.30
N VAL A 120 -13.02 38.04 -11.44
CA VAL A 120 -11.86 38.18 -10.54
C VAL A 120 -11.30 39.60 -10.61
N LYS A 121 -11.20 40.19 -11.80
CA LYS A 121 -10.70 41.56 -11.99
C LYS A 121 -11.61 42.60 -11.33
N ARG A 122 -12.94 42.48 -11.49
CA ARG A 122 -13.93 43.36 -10.84
C ARG A 122 -13.84 43.24 -9.32
N PHE A 123 -13.80 42.00 -8.81
CA PHE A 123 -13.62 41.74 -7.38
C PHE A 123 -12.35 42.39 -6.82
N TRP A 124 -11.20 42.15 -7.45
CA TRP A 124 -9.92 42.71 -7.01
C TRP A 124 -9.92 44.25 -7.01
N ASN A 125 -10.51 44.86 -8.04
CA ASN A 125 -10.62 46.32 -8.12
C ASN A 125 -11.50 46.89 -6.99
N ASN A 126 -12.63 46.26 -6.67
CA ASN A 126 -13.52 46.68 -5.58
C ASN A 126 -12.87 46.48 -4.21
N LEU A 127 -12.13 45.38 -4.02
CA LEU A 127 -11.36 45.13 -2.81
C LEU A 127 -10.26 46.18 -2.62
N LEU A 128 -9.55 46.56 -3.69
CA LEU A 128 -8.56 47.64 -3.66
C LEU A 128 -9.19 48.99 -3.30
N GLN A 129 -10.40 49.30 -3.82
CA GLN A 129 -11.12 50.52 -3.45
C GLN A 129 -11.56 50.52 -1.98
N LEU A 130 -12.02 49.38 -1.45
CA LEU A 130 -12.33 49.23 -0.02
C LEU A 130 -11.09 49.46 0.87
N SER A 131 -9.91 49.04 0.40
CA SER A 131 -8.65 49.15 1.15
C SER A 131 -8.05 50.56 1.18
N ASN A 132 -8.63 51.53 0.44
CA ASN A 132 -8.06 52.87 0.26
C ASN A 132 -8.97 53.97 0.87
N PRO A 133 -8.94 54.22 2.19
CA PRO A 133 -9.89 55.11 2.88
C PRO A 133 -9.72 56.62 2.61
N GLN A 134 -8.89 57.04 1.64
CA GLN A 134 -8.40 58.43 1.55
C GLN A 134 -9.04 59.32 0.46
N THR A 135 -10.22 58.97 -0.08
CA THR A 135 -10.85 59.80 -1.15
C THR A 135 -12.32 60.21 -0.90
N GLN A 136 -12.83 60.10 0.32
CA GLN A 136 -14.18 60.61 0.69
C GLN A 136 -14.16 61.76 1.71
N GLN A 137 -13.07 62.54 1.77
CA GLN A 137 -13.05 63.82 2.48
C GLN A 137 -12.46 64.91 1.59
N SER A 138 -13.28 65.45 0.68
CA SER A 138 -13.15 66.82 0.15
C SER A 138 -14.27 67.10 -0.84
N THR A 139 -15.47 67.42 -0.35
CA THR A 139 -16.33 68.40 -1.03
C THR A 139 -17.40 68.93 -0.10
N SER A 140 -17.42 70.26 0.00
CA SER A 140 -18.54 71.12 0.39
C SER A 140 -18.90 71.24 1.87
N GLY A 141 -18.20 72.17 2.53
CA GLY A 141 -18.79 72.91 3.63
C GLY A 141 -19.86 73.89 3.14
N GLN A 142 -21.01 73.89 3.82
CA GLN A 142 -21.78 75.07 4.21
C GLN A 142 -22.89 74.62 5.18
N GLN A 143 -22.75 75.05 6.42
CA GLN A 143 -23.79 75.13 7.47
C GLN A 143 -24.51 76.51 7.33
N PRO A 144 -25.59 76.86 8.06
CA PRO A 144 -26.41 76.13 9.07
C PRO A 144 -27.94 76.50 8.96
N PRO A 145 -28.83 76.45 9.99
CA PRO A 145 -28.84 75.78 11.30
C PRO A 145 -30.13 75.00 11.68
N SER A 146 -30.01 74.18 12.74
CA SER A 146 -31.00 73.84 13.80
C SER A 146 -32.36 73.24 13.45
N GLN A 147 -32.59 71.99 13.87
CA GLN A 147 -33.54 71.70 14.96
C GLN A 147 -33.42 70.25 15.47
N ARG A 148 -33.16 70.12 16.78
CA ARG A 148 -33.48 68.95 17.59
C ARG A 148 -35.01 68.80 17.65
N SER A 149 -35.56 67.65 17.27
CA SER A 149 -36.77 67.10 17.90
C SER A 149 -37.02 65.66 17.45
N SER A 150 -36.85 64.75 18.42
CA SER A 150 -37.63 63.52 18.64
C SER A 150 -38.51 62.99 17.50
N PHE A 151 -38.07 61.87 16.92
CA PHE A 151 -38.91 60.94 16.17
C PHE A 151 -39.76 60.13 17.18
N MET A 152 -41.07 60.42 17.22
CA MET A 152 -42.09 59.49 17.71
C MET A 152 -43.05 59.26 16.54
N THR A 153 -43.25 57.98 16.27
CA THR A 153 -43.86 57.43 15.07
C THR A 153 -45.35 57.79 14.96
N ARG A 154 -45.71 58.16 13.73
CA ARG A 154 -47.06 58.41 13.22
C ARG A 154 -47.96 57.18 13.34
N THR A 155 -49.23 57.41 13.68
CA THR A 155 -50.35 56.66 13.09
C THR A 155 -51.48 57.63 12.72
N ALA A 156 -51.90 57.51 11.45
CA ALA A 156 -52.93 58.30 10.75
C ALA A 156 -54.29 58.26 11.47
N ALA A 157 -55.01 59.38 11.63
CA ALA A 157 -55.82 60.10 10.63
C ALA A 157 -56.90 59.23 9.96
N ASN A 158 -58.16 59.49 10.35
CA ASN A 158 -59.36 59.38 9.51
C ASN A 158 -60.42 60.36 10.06
N THR A 159 -60.56 61.49 9.38
CA THR A 159 -61.78 62.33 9.30
C THR A 159 -62.49 61.96 7.98
N PRO A 160 -63.76 62.31 7.68
CA PRO A 160 -64.20 63.71 7.77
C PRO A 160 -65.73 64.03 7.88
N THR A 161 -66.01 65.31 8.26
CA THR A 161 -67.07 66.22 7.73
C THR A 161 -68.58 65.88 7.97
N ILE A 162 -69.57 66.77 8.20
CA ILE A 162 -69.90 68.16 7.76
C ILE A 162 -70.94 68.80 8.72
N ASN A 163 -70.76 70.12 9.00
CA ASN A 163 -71.68 71.26 9.26
C ASN A 163 -72.89 71.13 10.25
N THR A 164 -73.42 72.17 10.92
CA THR A 164 -73.78 73.52 10.43
C THR A 164 -74.14 74.49 11.59
N HIS A 165 -73.67 75.74 11.45
CA HIS A 165 -74.26 77.05 11.82
C HIS A 165 -74.49 77.52 13.27
N LYS A 166 -73.71 78.56 13.62
CA LYS A 166 -74.03 79.70 14.51
C LYS A 166 -74.34 80.93 13.65
N THR A 167 -75.36 81.72 14.02
CA THR A 167 -75.56 83.20 13.93
C THR A 167 -77.05 83.46 14.28
N GLN A 168 -77.56 84.49 14.95
CA GLN A 168 -77.31 85.94 15.13
C GLN A 168 -78.02 86.33 16.46
N SER A 169 -77.55 87.20 17.35
CA SER A 169 -77.34 88.66 17.27
C SER A 169 -78.58 89.48 16.90
N THR A 170 -79.15 90.20 17.88
CA THR A 170 -79.52 91.63 17.73
C THR A 170 -79.67 92.31 19.08
N SER A 171 -78.85 93.34 19.26
CA SER A 171 -78.85 94.36 20.30
C SER A 171 -79.57 95.65 19.83
N ILE A 172 -79.54 96.67 20.71
CA ILE A 172 -79.70 98.14 20.50
C ILE A 172 -81.14 98.67 20.78
N ALA A 173 -81.43 99.74 21.54
CA ALA A 173 -80.72 100.77 22.34
C ALA A 173 -81.71 101.33 23.41
N SER A 174 -81.31 101.83 24.59
CA SER A 174 -81.04 103.26 24.97
C SER A 174 -81.87 104.33 24.22
N THR A 175 -82.41 105.43 24.77
CA THR A 175 -81.98 106.32 25.87
C THR A 175 -83.10 107.37 26.18
N HIS A 176 -83.21 107.77 27.45
CA HIS A 176 -83.60 109.07 28.08
C HIS A 176 -84.53 110.16 27.48
N LYS A 177 -85.39 110.70 28.41
CA LYS A 177 -85.83 112.11 28.69
C LYS A 177 -86.56 112.88 27.56
N THR A 178 -87.55 113.79 27.74
CA THR A 178 -87.91 114.77 28.79
C THR A 178 -89.32 115.35 28.48
N THR A 179 -90.04 115.79 29.53
CA THR A 179 -91.03 116.90 29.66
C THR A 179 -91.81 117.52 28.47
N SER A 180 -93.12 117.72 28.73
CA SER A 180 -93.90 118.99 28.68
C SER A 180 -95.14 119.05 27.76
N SER A 181 -96.14 119.78 28.28
CA SER A 181 -97.29 120.44 27.64
C SER A 181 -98.62 119.67 27.42
N THR A 182 -99.60 120.06 28.25
CA THR A 182 -101.05 120.23 27.99
C THR A 182 -101.28 121.28 26.87
N PRO A 183 -102.43 121.36 26.16
CA PRO A 183 -103.69 121.92 26.73
C PRO A 183 -105.04 121.44 26.13
N ASP A 184 -106.12 121.85 26.82
CA ASP A 184 -107.44 122.30 26.30
C ASP A 184 -108.37 121.35 25.51
N SER A 185 -109.72 121.43 25.55
CA SER A 185 -110.68 122.25 26.31
C SER A 185 -112.12 121.72 26.07
N SER A 186 -113.04 121.99 27.02
CA SER A 186 -114.48 122.34 26.83
C SER A 186 -115.47 121.25 26.31
N ALA A 187 -116.79 121.22 26.57
CA ALA A 187 -117.74 122.16 27.20
C ALA A 187 -119.14 121.52 27.45
N HIS A 188 -119.88 122.09 28.42
CA HIS A 188 -121.34 122.36 28.50
C HIS A 188 -122.42 121.26 28.76
N HIS A 189 -123.19 121.41 29.87
CA HIS A 189 -124.58 121.94 29.94
C HIS A 189 -125.07 122.01 31.43
N ARG A 190 -125.31 123.20 32.00
CA ARG A 190 -126.61 123.90 32.32
C ARG A 190 -127.47 123.24 33.44
N ARG A 191 -127.65 123.88 34.63
CA ARG A 191 -128.71 124.84 35.11
C ARG A 191 -129.74 124.08 36.01
N ALA A 192 -130.33 124.52 37.12
CA ALA A 192 -130.70 125.82 37.74
C ALA A 192 -130.87 125.64 39.30
N SER A 193 -130.62 126.66 40.15
CA SER A 193 -131.61 127.51 40.91
C SER A 193 -132.65 126.75 41.76
N ALA A 194 -133.06 127.11 43.00
CA ALA A 194 -132.97 128.29 43.86
C ALA A 194 -133.29 127.87 45.33
N ALA A 195 -132.72 128.50 46.36
CA ALA A 195 -133.36 129.47 47.27
C ALA A 195 -134.35 128.95 48.34
N GLY A 196 -134.15 129.43 49.57
CA GLY A 196 -135.14 129.51 50.65
C GLY A 196 -134.53 129.15 52.00
N SER A 197 -134.62 129.92 53.08
CA SER A 197 -135.02 131.30 53.31
C SER A 197 -134.53 131.63 54.74
N CYS A 198 -134.02 132.84 54.93
CA CYS A 198 -134.01 133.51 56.22
C CYS A 198 -135.44 133.68 56.76
N VAL A 199 -135.64 133.67 58.08
CA VAL A 199 -136.40 134.69 58.82
C VAL A 199 -135.94 134.67 60.29
N SER A 200 -135.49 135.84 60.71
CA SER A 200 -135.16 136.28 62.06
C SER A 200 -136.35 136.35 63.02
N ARG A 201 -136.11 136.20 64.33
CA ARG A 201 -136.80 137.04 65.33
C ARG A 201 -135.92 137.35 66.54
N SER A 202 -135.28 138.50 66.47
CA SER A 202 -134.93 139.40 67.58
C SER A 202 -136.24 140.01 68.17
N PRO A 203 -136.30 140.72 69.32
CA PRO A 203 -135.24 141.19 70.21
C PRO A 203 -135.49 140.95 71.72
N HIS A 204 -134.44 141.09 72.52
CA HIS A 204 -134.43 142.05 73.63
C HIS A 204 -132.97 142.47 73.88
N ALA A 205 -132.64 143.65 73.36
CA ALA A 205 -131.45 144.40 73.74
C ALA A 205 -131.76 145.18 75.02
N VAL A 206 -130.91 145.07 76.04
CA VAL A 206 -130.74 146.13 77.03
C VAL A 206 -129.24 146.39 77.14
N SER A 207 -128.88 147.62 76.77
CA SER A 207 -127.53 148.14 76.68
C SER A 207 -126.99 148.55 78.04
N CYS A 208 -125.74 148.17 78.32
CA CYS A 208 -124.84 148.91 79.22
C CYS A 208 -123.40 148.85 78.65
N GLN A 209 -123.19 149.23 77.38
CA GLN A 209 -121.84 149.45 76.83
C GLN A 209 -121.76 150.87 76.28
N THR A 210 -120.96 151.68 76.94
CA THR A 210 -120.53 153.00 76.48
C THR A 210 -119.55 152.85 75.32
N VAL A 211 -119.52 153.84 74.42
CA VAL A 211 -118.80 153.85 73.12
C VAL A 211 -117.32 153.41 73.21
N GLU A 212 -116.68 153.54 74.38
CA GLU A 212 -115.29 153.11 74.62
C GLU A 212 -115.07 151.59 74.75
N SER A 213 -116.11 150.82 75.06
CA SER A 213 -116.03 149.36 75.25
C SER A 213 -116.23 148.53 73.96
N SER A 214 -116.42 149.20 72.83
CA SER A 214 -116.56 148.59 71.49
C SER A 214 -115.24 148.29 70.78
N LEU A 215 -114.10 148.68 71.38
CA LEU A 215 -112.77 148.63 70.76
C LEU A 215 -111.86 147.51 71.27
N VAL A 216 -112.35 146.64 72.17
CA VAL A 216 -111.57 145.51 72.73
C VAL A 216 -112.38 144.20 72.63
N PRO A 217 -111.82 143.12 72.07
CA PRO A 217 -112.49 141.82 72.00
C PRO A 217 -112.81 141.28 73.39
N CYS A 218 -113.91 140.53 73.54
CA CYS A 218 -114.18 139.83 74.80
C CYS A 218 -113.23 138.64 75.00
N GLU A 219 -112.97 138.29 76.25
CA GLU A 219 -112.02 137.24 76.66
C GLU A 219 -112.34 135.86 76.04
N ALA A 220 -113.62 135.52 75.89
CA ALA A 220 -114.04 134.28 75.24
C ALA A 220 -113.60 134.19 73.76
N CYS A 221 -113.65 135.31 73.03
CA CYS A 221 -113.18 135.37 71.64
C CYS A 221 -111.66 135.24 71.56
N ALA A 222 -110.92 135.85 72.48
CA ALA A 222 -109.46 135.73 72.54
C ALA A 222 -109.01 134.27 72.80
N CYS A 223 -109.65 133.59 73.76
CA CYS A 223 -109.37 132.19 74.06
C CYS A 223 -109.62 131.26 72.86
N VAL A 224 -110.74 131.44 72.13
CA VAL A 224 -111.04 130.65 70.94
C VAL A 224 -109.99 130.88 69.84
N GLN A 225 -109.57 132.13 69.62
CA GLN A 225 -108.53 132.45 68.63
C GLN A 225 -107.17 131.84 68.98
N ALA A 226 -106.82 131.75 70.28
CA ALA A 226 -105.58 131.12 70.72
C ALA A 226 -105.56 129.60 70.46
N VAL A 227 -106.64 128.89 70.78
CA VAL A 227 -106.77 127.44 70.52
C VAL A 227 -106.76 127.16 69.02
N MET A 228 -107.40 128.02 68.21
CA MET A 228 -107.36 127.90 66.75
C MET A 228 -105.92 128.02 66.23
N LYS A 229 -105.12 128.95 66.77
CA LYS A 229 -103.69 129.09 66.46
C LYS A 229 -102.93 127.80 66.73
N GLU A 230 -103.02 127.30 67.96
CA GLU A 230 -102.32 126.07 68.37
C GLU A 230 -102.71 124.87 67.49
N SER A 231 -104.01 124.70 67.21
CA SER A 231 -104.49 123.62 66.33
C SER A 231 -104.00 123.75 64.88
N SER A 232 -103.68 124.96 64.46
CA SER A 232 -103.23 125.26 63.10
C SER A 232 -101.72 125.10 62.98
N ASP A 233 -100.96 125.54 63.97
CA ASP A 233 -99.53 125.27 64.08
C ASP A 233 -99.24 123.76 64.10
N ALA A 234 -100.07 122.98 64.83
CA ALA A 234 -100.00 121.52 64.83
C ALA A 234 -100.30 120.93 63.44
N LEU A 235 -101.29 121.47 62.72
CA LEU A 235 -101.64 121.01 61.37
C LEU A 235 -100.54 121.34 60.34
N VAL A 236 -99.93 122.52 60.47
CA VAL A 236 -98.77 122.95 59.66
C VAL A 236 -97.61 121.98 59.86
N SER A 237 -97.25 121.70 61.12
CA SER A 237 -96.18 120.76 61.47
C SER A 237 -96.46 119.35 60.94
N LEU A 238 -97.71 118.88 61.05
CA LEU A 238 -98.11 117.57 60.50
C LEU A 238 -97.96 117.54 58.97
N CYS A 239 -98.45 118.56 58.26
CA CYS A 239 -98.31 118.63 56.81
C CYS A 239 -96.83 118.66 56.39
N GLN A 240 -96.00 119.46 57.07
CA GLN A 240 -94.54 119.50 56.80
C GLN A 240 -93.88 118.13 57.04
N SER A 241 -94.20 117.43 58.14
CA SER A 241 -93.65 116.10 58.43
C SER A 241 -94.04 115.03 57.40
N LEU A 242 -95.21 115.20 56.77
CA LEU A 242 -95.71 114.33 55.70
C LEU A 242 -95.30 114.81 54.30
N GLY A 243 -94.59 115.94 54.18
CA GLY A 243 -94.23 116.55 52.89
C GLY A 243 -95.43 117.07 52.08
N LEU A 244 -96.53 117.42 52.76
CA LEU A 244 -97.77 117.92 52.15
C LEU A 244 -97.80 119.46 52.13
N PRO A 245 -98.38 120.09 51.09
CA PRO A 245 -98.57 121.53 51.07
C PRO A 245 -99.60 121.96 52.13
N CYS A 246 -99.33 123.07 52.82
CA CYS A 246 -100.16 123.62 53.89
C CYS A 246 -100.63 125.03 53.55
N SER A 247 -101.92 125.20 53.32
CA SER A 247 -102.56 126.47 52.98
C SER A 247 -102.75 127.35 54.23
N MET A 248 -102.88 126.71 55.39
CA MET A 248 -102.97 127.36 56.69
C MET A 248 -101.73 128.20 57.01
N GLN A 249 -100.53 127.74 56.63
CA GLN A 249 -99.30 128.48 56.92
C GLN A 249 -99.31 129.90 56.33
N GLY A 250 -99.62 130.05 55.04
CA GLY A 250 -99.69 131.36 54.41
C GLY A 250 -100.85 132.23 54.94
N PHE A 251 -101.92 131.61 55.43
CA PHE A 251 -103.03 132.33 56.06
C PHE A 251 -102.65 132.84 57.47
N LEU A 252 -101.96 132.03 58.28
CA LEU A 252 -101.46 132.42 59.60
C LEU A 252 -100.51 133.62 59.50
N GLU A 253 -99.59 133.59 58.55
CA GLU A 253 -98.65 134.70 58.28
C GLU A 253 -99.39 135.98 57.88
N ALA A 254 -100.46 135.88 57.07
CA ALA A 254 -101.22 137.03 56.61
C ALA A 254 -102.08 137.70 57.70
N VAL A 255 -102.49 136.94 58.71
CA VAL A 255 -103.45 137.37 59.74
C VAL A 255 -102.77 137.64 61.10
N GLU A 256 -101.46 137.42 61.19
CA GLU A 256 -100.67 137.48 62.41
C GLU A 256 -100.83 138.80 63.19
N GLU A 257 -100.72 139.96 62.53
CA GLU A 257 -100.81 141.27 63.20
C GLU A 257 -102.23 141.53 63.76
N THR A 258 -103.26 141.25 62.97
CA THR A 258 -104.67 141.37 63.39
C THR A 258 -105.05 140.38 64.49
N GLN A 259 -104.43 139.21 64.48
CA GLN A 259 -104.61 138.17 65.49
C GLN A 259 -103.95 138.55 66.82
N GLN A 260 -102.73 139.09 66.81
CA GLN A 260 -102.04 139.53 68.02
C GLN A 260 -102.81 140.62 68.78
N LEU A 261 -103.56 141.45 68.04
CA LEU A 261 -104.47 142.45 68.59
C LEU A 261 -105.83 141.89 69.03
N GLY A 262 -106.10 140.59 68.81
CA GLY A 262 -107.35 139.90 69.11
C GLY A 262 -108.52 140.30 68.19
N ARG A 263 -108.25 141.04 67.11
CA ARG A 263 -109.25 141.69 66.26
C ARG A 263 -109.54 140.93 64.97
N LEU A 264 -109.63 139.60 65.04
CA LEU A 264 -110.06 138.82 63.88
C LEU A 264 -111.53 139.11 63.57
N SER A 265 -111.80 139.46 62.32
CA SER A 265 -113.16 139.60 61.83
C SER A 265 -113.82 138.22 61.70
N ALA A 266 -115.15 138.20 61.64
CA ALA A 266 -115.88 136.97 61.33
C ALA A 266 -115.46 136.37 59.97
N CYS A 267 -114.99 137.21 59.03
CA CYS A 267 -114.48 136.75 57.75
C CYS A 267 -113.16 135.99 57.92
N ASP A 268 -112.22 136.52 58.72
CA ASP A 268 -110.92 135.87 58.98
C ASP A 268 -111.11 134.50 59.65
N ILE A 269 -112.00 134.42 60.64
CA ILE A 269 -112.33 133.14 61.30
C ILE A 269 -112.92 132.13 60.31
N SER A 270 -113.77 132.60 59.38
CA SER A 270 -114.36 131.73 58.35
C SER A 270 -113.33 131.22 57.34
N GLN A 271 -112.38 132.08 56.94
CA GLN A 271 -111.30 131.74 56.03
C GLN A 271 -110.32 130.77 56.70
N TRP A 272 -109.95 131.02 57.95
CA TRP A 272 -109.18 130.12 58.79
C TRP A 272 -109.78 128.72 58.79
N ALA A 273 -111.04 128.59 59.19
CA ALA A 273 -111.72 127.29 59.22
C ALA A 273 -111.75 126.62 57.85
N SER A 274 -111.79 127.39 56.75
CA SER A 274 -111.72 126.86 55.39
C SER A 274 -110.35 126.30 55.05
N GLU A 275 -109.26 127.02 55.35
CA GLU A 275 -107.89 126.57 55.09
C GLU A 275 -107.54 125.36 55.97
N GLN A 276 -107.99 125.35 57.23
CA GLN A 276 -107.78 124.23 58.15
C GLN A 276 -108.44 122.95 57.63
N ARG A 277 -109.67 123.07 57.09
CA ARG A 277 -110.38 121.93 56.49
C ARG A 277 -109.72 121.42 55.22
N LYS A 278 -109.17 122.30 54.38
CA LYS A 278 -108.44 121.90 53.17
C LYS A 278 -107.22 121.07 53.51
N ASP A 279 -106.42 121.54 54.46
CA ASP A 279 -105.19 120.85 54.85
C ASP A 279 -105.50 119.54 55.60
N MET A 280 -106.53 119.52 56.46
CA MET A 280 -107.01 118.28 57.08
C MET A 280 -107.50 117.26 56.03
N SER A 281 -108.15 117.72 54.96
CA SER A 281 -108.55 116.85 53.84
C SER A 281 -107.35 116.31 53.07
N ARG A 282 -106.28 117.10 52.87
CA ARG A 282 -105.03 116.64 52.24
C ARG A 282 -104.38 115.54 53.06
N VAL A 283 -104.25 115.74 54.37
CA VAL A 283 -103.74 114.71 55.30
C VAL A 283 -104.63 113.46 55.24
N GLY A 284 -105.95 113.62 55.29
CA GLY A 284 -106.90 112.51 55.17
C GLY A 284 -106.71 111.71 53.89
N LYS A 285 -106.54 112.38 52.73
CA LYS A 285 -106.27 111.75 51.44
C LYS A 285 -104.95 110.98 51.44
N HIS A 286 -103.88 111.56 51.98
CA HIS A 286 -102.58 110.90 52.06
C HIS A 286 -102.63 109.65 52.95
N VAL A 287 -103.28 109.74 54.12
CA VAL A 287 -103.47 108.58 55.02
C VAL A 287 -104.27 107.47 54.32
N LEU A 288 -105.29 107.83 53.53
CA LEU A 288 -106.04 106.87 52.72
C LEU A 288 -105.17 106.24 51.63
N GLU A 289 -104.41 107.02 50.85
CA GLU A 289 -103.51 106.50 49.81
C GLU A 289 -102.42 105.57 50.39
N VAL A 290 -101.83 105.92 51.53
CA VAL A 290 -100.87 105.05 52.25
C VAL A 290 -101.56 103.78 52.73
N ARG A 291 -102.77 103.88 53.30
CA ARG A 291 -103.54 102.70 53.73
C ARG A 291 -103.90 101.79 52.55
N GLU A 292 -104.31 102.36 51.42
CA GLU A 292 -104.66 101.64 50.20
C GLU A 292 -103.45 100.95 49.55
N THR A 293 -102.23 101.46 49.73
CA THR A 293 -100.99 100.85 49.20
C THR A 293 -100.39 99.76 50.10
N VAL A 294 -100.61 99.83 51.42
CA VAL A 294 -100.06 98.87 52.39
C VAL A 294 -100.58 97.45 52.18
N GLU A 295 -101.89 97.27 51.95
CA GLU A 295 -102.47 95.93 51.78
C GLU A 295 -101.98 95.19 50.51
N PRO A 296 -101.91 95.83 49.32
CA PRO A 296 -101.26 95.24 48.15
C PRO A 296 -99.79 94.87 48.36
N LEU A 297 -99.02 95.70 49.07
CA LEU A 297 -97.61 95.42 49.35
C LEU A 297 -97.45 94.23 50.31
N LYS A 298 -98.27 94.16 51.37
CA LYS A 298 -98.32 92.99 52.26
C LYS A 298 -98.66 91.71 51.50
N LYS A 299 -99.61 91.78 50.56
CA LYS A 299 -99.97 90.64 49.71
C LYS A 299 -98.80 90.20 48.82
N LYS A 300 -98.16 91.14 48.11
CA LYS A 300 -96.98 90.86 47.28
C LYS A 300 -95.83 90.27 48.10
N LEU A 301 -95.59 90.79 49.31
CA LEU A 301 -94.56 90.25 50.20
C LEU A 301 -94.83 88.78 50.53
N LYS A 302 -96.05 88.44 50.97
CA LYS A 302 -96.44 87.05 51.25
C LYS A 302 -96.29 86.14 50.03
N GLU A 303 -96.67 86.61 48.85
CA GLU A 303 -96.51 85.86 47.59
C GLU A 303 -95.03 85.57 47.30
N THR A 304 -94.15 86.57 47.41
CA THR A 304 -92.70 86.38 47.21
C THR A 304 -92.05 85.49 48.27
N GLU A 305 -92.51 85.54 49.52
CA GLU A 305 -92.04 84.65 50.58
C GLU A 305 -92.43 83.19 50.32
N MET A 306 -93.68 82.96 49.89
CA MET A 306 -94.13 81.62 49.49
C MET A 306 -93.32 81.10 48.30
N GLU A 307 -93.03 81.94 47.30
CA GLU A 307 -92.23 81.56 46.14
C GLU A 307 -90.77 81.27 46.53
N ARG A 308 -90.17 82.09 47.39
CA ARG A 308 -88.84 81.83 47.97
C ARG A 308 -88.80 80.49 48.70
N ASP A 309 -89.81 80.19 49.51
CA ASP A 309 -89.86 78.95 50.28
C ASP A 309 -90.08 77.73 49.37
N LYS A 310 -90.85 77.88 48.29
CA LYS A 310 -90.99 76.87 47.24
C LYS A 310 -89.66 76.60 46.53
N LEU A 311 -88.95 77.63 46.10
CA LEU A 311 -87.63 77.51 45.46
C LEU A 311 -86.60 76.91 46.42
N ARG A 312 -86.61 77.31 47.70
CA ARG A 312 -85.74 76.73 48.73
C ARG A 312 -85.99 75.24 48.91
N LYS A 313 -87.25 74.80 48.93
CA LYS A 313 -87.61 73.38 48.98
C LYS A 313 -87.12 72.64 47.73
N GLN A 314 -87.39 73.16 46.54
CA GLN A 314 -86.92 72.57 45.29
C GLN A 314 -85.39 72.45 45.24
N LEU A 315 -84.66 73.51 45.65
CA LEU A 315 -83.21 73.48 45.73
C LEU A 315 -82.74 72.41 46.74
N SER A 316 -83.34 72.35 47.92
CA SER A 316 -83.01 71.32 48.92
C SER A 316 -83.22 69.89 48.40
N GLU A 317 -84.28 69.66 47.63
CA GLU A 317 -84.57 68.37 47.02
C GLU A 317 -83.58 68.03 45.89
N THR A 318 -83.22 69.00 45.05
CA THR A 318 -82.20 68.80 43.99
C THR A 318 -80.83 68.49 44.59
N VAL A 319 -80.40 69.23 45.61
CA VAL A 319 -79.14 68.99 46.33
C VAL A 319 -79.17 67.61 47.00
N ARG A 320 -80.30 67.22 47.61
CA ARG A 320 -80.45 65.90 48.19
C ARG A 320 -80.32 64.79 47.13
N ARG A 321 -80.93 64.96 45.95
CA ARG A 321 -80.81 64.00 44.84
C ARG A 321 -79.39 63.90 44.31
N GLU A 322 -78.71 65.02 44.07
CA GLU A 322 -77.32 65.03 43.60
C GLU A 322 -76.36 64.38 44.61
N LYS A 323 -76.54 64.65 45.91
CA LYS A 323 -75.76 63.99 46.97
C LYS A 323 -75.96 62.48 46.97
N GLU A 324 -77.19 62.02 46.81
CA GLU A 324 -77.51 60.59 46.76
C GLU A 324 -76.95 59.92 45.50
N GLU A 325 -77.02 60.58 44.34
CA GLU A 325 -76.40 60.09 43.11
C GLU A 325 -74.88 60.04 43.22
N ARG A 326 -74.26 61.09 43.78
CA ARG A 326 -72.82 61.13 44.06
C ARG A 326 -72.39 60.00 44.98
N ARG A 327 -73.14 59.76 46.06
CA ARG A 327 -72.90 58.65 47.00
C ARG A 327 -72.97 57.30 46.28
N LYS A 328 -74.01 57.06 45.47
CA LYS A 328 -74.13 55.82 44.68
C LYS A 328 -72.97 55.64 43.69
N MET A 329 -72.56 56.71 43.01
CA MET A 329 -71.44 56.68 42.08
C MET A 329 -70.11 56.40 42.80
N GLU A 330 -69.92 56.93 44.00
CA GLU A 330 -68.75 56.68 44.85
C GLU A 330 -68.73 55.22 45.33
N GLU A 331 -69.84 54.71 45.86
CA GLU A 331 -70.01 53.30 46.26
C GLU A 331 -69.78 52.34 45.07
N GLU A 332 -70.28 52.68 43.87
CA GLU A 332 -70.05 51.88 42.66
C GLU A 332 -68.59 51.95 42.18
N CYS A 333 -67.96 53.12 42.27
CA CYS A 333 -66.54 53.27 41.95
C CYS A 333 -65.65 52.47 42.91
N GLU A 334 -65.96 52.52 44.21
CA GLU A 334 -65.25 51.75 45.23
C GLU A 334 -65.42 50.24 45.03
N ARG A 335 -66.65 49.78 44.76
CA ARG A 335 -66.91 48.37 44.41
C ARG A 335 -66.10 47.92 43.19
N ARG A 336 -66.11 48.71 42.11
CA ARG A 336 -65.34 48.39 40.89
C ARG A 336 -63.83 48.36 41.16
N MET A 337 -63.33 49.31 41.95
CA MET A 337 -61.92 49.32 42.35
C MET A 337 -61.55 48.06 43.15
N GLN A 338 -62.40 47.65 44.09
CA GLN A 338 -62.17 46.45 44.88
C GLN A 338 -62.24 45.17 44.03
N GLU A 339 -63.18 45.08 43.09
CA GLU A 339 -63.25 43.97 42.12
C GLU A 339 -62.00 43.88 41.25
N VAL A 340 -61.50 45.01 40.74
CA VAL A 340 -60.25 45.07 39.96
C VAL A 340 -59.06 44.68 40.83
N LYS A 341 -59.00 45.13 42.08
CA LYS A 341 -57.95 44.78 43.04
C LYS A 341 -57.92 43.27 43.30
N VAL A 342 -59.06 42.66 43.61
CA VAL A 342 -59.15 41.21 43.86
C VAL A 342 -58.76 40.42 42.60
N LYS A 343 -59.27 40.80 41.42
CA LYS A 343 -58.88 40.16 40.15
C LYS A 343 -57.38 40.29 39.87
N GLY A 344 -56.80 41.44 40.16
CA GLY A 344 -55.36 41.70 40.04
C GLY A 344 -54.55 40.80 40.98
N GLU A 345 -54.92 40.73 42.26
CA GLU A 345 -54.27 39.87 43.26
C GLU A 345 -54.38 38.37 42.89
N GLU A 346 -55.52 37.93 42.36
CA GLU A 346 -55.70 36.57 41.85
C GLU A 346 -54.86 36.26 40.62
N ALA A 347 -54.75 37.21 39.68
CA ALA A 347 -53.89 37.07 38.50
C ALA A 347 -52.41 36.97 38.91
N VAL A 348 -51.97 37.83 39.83
CA VAL A 348 -50.60 37.80 40.38
C VAL A 348 -50.34 36.48 41.10
N ARG A 349 -51.30 35.97 41.88
CA ARG A 349 -51.16 34.67 42.56
C ARG A 349 -51.02 33.52 41.57
N ARG A 350 -51.87 33.50 40.53
CA ARG A 350 -51.80 32.49 39.44
C ARG A 350 -50.46 32.52 38.73
N LEU A 351 -50.00 33.70 38.31
CA LEU A 351 -48.69 33.87 37.67
C LEU A 351 -47.54 33.45 38.60
N LYS A 352 -47.63 33.74 39.91
CA LYS A 352 -46.63 33.31 40.89
C LYS A 352 -46.60 31.79 41.04
N GLU A 353 -47.74 31.12 41.02
CA GLU A 353 -47.81 29.66 41.06
C GLU A 353 -47.32 29.02 39.77
N GLU A 354 -47.66 29.59 38.60
CA GLU A 354 -47.13 29.16 37.30
C GLU A 354 -45.61 29.31 37.24
N LEU A 355 -45.08 30.45 37.69
CA LEU A 355 -43.64 30.68 37.78
C LEU A 355 -42.98 29.67 38.71
N LYS A 356 -43.55 29.41 39.89
CA LYS A 356 -43.02 28.38 40.81
C LYS A 356 -43.00 27.00 40.18
N ARG A 357 -44.09 26.58 39.51
CA ARG A 357 -44.13 25.30 38.77
C ARG A 357 -43.09 25.24 37.65
N GLY A 358 -42.90 26.36 36.94
CA GLY A 358 -41.88 26.49 35.90
C GLY A 358 -40.46 26.35 36.46
N VAL A 359 -40.18 27.02 37.59
CA VAL A 359 -38.88 26.93 38.28
C VAL A 359 -38.62 25.50 38.74
N THR A 360 -39.55 24.84 39.43
CA THR A 360 -39.35 23.46 39.89
C THR A 360 -39.15 22.49 38.73
N LEU A 361 -39.91 22.65 37.63
CA LEU A 361 -39.72 21.82 36.43
C LEU A 361 -38.34 21.99 35.79
N LEU A 362 -37.82 23.22 35.77
CA LEU A 362 -36.48 23.49 35.24
C LEU A 362 -35.39 22.98 36.19
N GLU A 363 -35.57 23.10 37.50
CA GLU A 363 -34.68 22.52 38.51
C GLU A 363 -34.61 20.99 38.37
N ASP A 364 -35.77 20.33 38.26
CA ASP A 364 -35.87 18.87 38.06
C ASP A 364 -35.14 18.46 36.78
N LYS A 365 -35.41 19.11 35.64
CA LYS A 365 -34.72 18.84 34.38
C LYS A 365 -33.22 19.08 34.44
N ASN A 366 -32.79 20.11 35.16
CA ASN A 366 -31.36 20.40 35.33
C ASN A 366 -30.69 19.32 36.19
N SER A 367 -31.37 18.83 37.23
CA SER A 367 -30.89 17.71 38.03
C SER A 367 -30.80 16.41 37.22
N GLU A 368 -31.79 16.12 36.36
CA GLU A 368 -31.80 14.97 35.45
C GLU A 368 -30.65 15.04 34.43
N LEU A 369 -30.48 16.20 33.77
CA LEU A 369 -29.36 16.42 32.84
C LEU A 369 -28.00 16.32 33.54
N THR A 370 -27.89 16.79 34.78
CA THR A 370 -26.66 16.67 35.57
C THR A 370 -26.37 15.20 35.91
N ALA A 371 -27.39 14.41 36.27
CA ALA A 371 -27.23 12.99 36.52
C ALA A 371 -26.85 12.21 35.25
N GLU A 372 -27.51 12.49 34.12
CA GLU A 372 -27.17 11.93 32.81
C GLU A 372 -25.72 12.28 32.42
N LEU A 373 -25.30 13.53 32.63
CA LEU A 373 -23.92 13.96 32.38
C LEU A 373 -22.92 13.14 33.21
N ILE A 374 -23.20 12.92 34.50
CA ILE A 374 -22.35 12.11 35.37
C ILE A 374 -22.25 10.68 34.84
N LEU A 375 -23.38 10.03 34.52
CA LEU A 375 -23.40 8.68 33.96
C LEU A 375 -22.61 8.58 32.65
N GLN A 376 -22.76 9.55 31.75
CA GLN A 376 -22.00 9.62 30.50
C GLN A 376 -20.50 9.80 30.75
N THR A 377 -20.11 10.61 31.76
CA THR A 377 -18.70 10.77 32.12
C THR A 377 -18.10 9.50 32.72
N GLU A 378 -18.85 8.78 33.55
CA GLU A 378 -18.42 7.49 34.13
C GLU A 378 -18.28 6.43 33.03
N ALA A 379 -19.25 6.34 32.11
CA ALA A 379 -19.19 5.43 30.97
C ALA A 379 -17.97 5.72 30.08
N LYS A 380 -17.71 7.01 29.78
CA LYS A 380 -16.52 7.43 29.03
C LYS A 380 -15.23 7.04 29.75
N GLN A 381 -15.11 7.29 31.05
CA GLN A 381 -13.94 6.91 31.83
C GLN A 381 -13.72 5.39 31.84
N SER A 382 -14.79 4.60 31.95
CA SER A 382 -14.71 3.13 31.85
C SER A 382 -14.15 2.69 30.49
N LEU A 383 -14.65 3.27 29.40
CA LEU A 383 -14.16 2.98 28.05
C LEU A 383 -12.70 3.44 27.85
N GLU A 384 -12.29 4.55 28.45
CA GLU A 384 -10.89 5.01 28.43
C GLU A 384 -9.97 4.03 29.18
N CYS A 385 -10.41 3.51 30.32
CA CYS A 385 -9.70 2.46 31.06
C CYS A 385 -9.60 1.15 30.26
N GLU A 386 -10.69 0.70 29.64
CA GLU A 386 -10.68 -0.50 28.78
C GLU A 386 -9.76 -0.31 27.56
N ARG A 387 -9.80 0.86 26.92
CA ARG A 387 -8.90 1.21 25.82
C ARG A 387 -7.44 1.14 26.25
N ALA A 388 -7.09 1.70 27.42
CA ALA A 388 -5.73 1.66 27.94
C ALA A 388 -5.28 0.21 28.22
N ALA A 389 -6.14 -0.61 28.84
CA ALA A 389 -5.84 -2.02 29.09
C ALA A 389 -5.65 -2.82 27.80
N LEU A 390 -6.48 -2.58 26.77
CA LEU A 390 -6.32 -3.21 25.46
C LEU A 390 -5.04 -2.75 24.76
N GLN A 391 -4.68 -1.47 24.87
CA GLN A 391 -3.41 -0.96 24.34
C GLN A 391 -2.20 -1.63 25.00
N GLU A 392 -2.22 -1.83 26.32
CA GLU A 392 -1.17 -2.58 27.03
C GLU A 392 -1.10 -4.04 26.59
N GLN A 393 -2.24 -4.72 26.43
CA GLN A 393 -2.29 -6.09 25.92
C GLN A 393 -1.70 -6.20 24.51
N VAL A 394 -2.04 -5.26 23.61
CA VAL A 394 -1.46 -5.20 22.26
C VAL A 394 0.04 -4.98 22.31
N HIS A 395 0.54 -4.08 23.16
CA HIS A 395 1.99 -3.88 23.34
C HIS A 395 2.68 -5.14 23.87
N HIS A 396 2.08 -5.82 24.85
CA HIS A 396 2.62 -7.07 25.38
C HIS A 396 2.68 -8.17 24.30
N LEU A 397 1.60 -8.34 23.53
CA LEU A 397 1.57 -9.30 22.42
C LEU A 397 2.57 -8.96 21.33
N HIS A 398 2.70 -7.67 20.98
CA HIS A 398 3.68 -7.21 20.01
C HIS A 398 5.11 -7.53 20.45
N ASN A 399 5.46 -7.19 21.69
CA ASN A 399 6.78 -7.49 22.25
C ASN A 399 7.04 -9.00 22.30
N SER A 400 6.04 -9.81 22.67
CA SER A 400 6.13 -11.27 22.67
C SER A 400 6.37 -11.83 21.27
N LEU A 401 5.63 -11.36 20.27
CA LEU A 401 5.84 -11.73 18.87
C LEU A 401 7.23 -11.31 18.39
N GLU A 402 7.70 -10.12 18.75
CA GLU A 402 9.05 -9.66 18.39
C GLU A 402 10.13 -10.55 19.02
N THR A 403 9.95 -10.98 20.27
CA THR A 403 10.88 -11.94 20.91
C THR A 403 10.86 -13.31 20.21
N MET A 404 9.68 -13.85 19.89
CA MET A 404 9.59 -15.12 19.15
C MET A 404 10.20 -15.01 17.76
N LEU A 405 10.02 -13.89 17.06
CA LEU A 405 10.66 -13.64 15.76
C LEU A 405 12.18 -13.66 15.88
N LYS A 406 12.75 -13.00 16.90
CA LYS A 406 14.20 -13.01 17.15
C LYS A 406 14.72 -14.42 17.43
N GLU A 407 14.01 -15.22 18.24
CA GLU A 407 14.37 -16.61 18.52
C GLU A 407 14.32 -17.49 17.26
N VAL A 408 13.28 -17.33 16.43
CA VAL A 408 13.16 -18.06 15.16
C VAL A 408 14.27 -17.64 14.19
N GLU A 409 14.58 -16.35 14.08
CA GLU A 409 15.69 -15.87 13.26
C GLU A 409 17.04 -16.43 13.74
N GLU A 410 17.29 -16.44 15.05
CA GLU A 410 18.50 -17.03 15.61
C GLU A 410 18.57 -18.53 15.28
N SER A 411 17.47 -19.27 15.47
CA SER A 411 17.38 -20.70 15.13
C SER A 411 17.66 -20.96 13.64
N ARG A 412 17.12 -20.12 12.74
CA ARG A 412 17.38 -20.18 11.29
C ARG A 412 18.86 -19.97 11.00
N THR A 413 19.47 -18.94 11.58
CA THR A 413 20.90 -18.68 11.35
C THR A 413 21.80 -19.81 11.85
N ASN A 414 21.41 -20.48 12.94
CA ASN A 414 22.14 -21.63 13.45
C ASN A 414 21.97 -22.86 12.55
N LEU A 415 20.74 -23.17 12.10
CA LEU A 415 20.50 -24.22 11.12
C LEU A 415 21.25 -23.97 9.80
N GLU A 416 21.35 -22.72 9.35
CA GLU A 416 22.15 -22.37 8.16
C GLU A 416 23.66 -22.58 8.37
N LYS A 417 24.18 -22.39 9.59
CA LYS A 417 25.57 -22.71 9.92
C LYS A 417 25.78 -24.23 9.93
N ASP A 418 24.85 -24.97 10.53
CA ASP A 418 24.90 -26.43 10.59
C ASP A 418 24.81 -27.05 9.19
N LEU A 419 23.92 -26.54 8.34
CA LEU A 419 23.81 -26.96 6.94
C LEU A 419 25.10 -26.70 6.15
N ARG A 420 25.73 -25.53 6.35
CA ARG A 420 27.03 -25.24 5.75
C ARG A 420 28.10 -26.21 6.25
N SER A 421 28.11 -26.52 7.55
CA SER A 421 29.03 -27.48 8.15
C SER A 421 28.85 -28.88 7.56
N THR A 422 27.62 -29.39 7.50
CA THR A 422 27.31 -30.71 6.93
C THR A 422 27.63 -30.78 5.45
N GLN A 423 27.37 -29.71 4.68
CA GLN A 423 27.78 -29.63 3.27
C GLN A 423 29.29 -29.77 3.13
N THR A 424 30.09 -29.06 3.93
CA THR A 424 31.56 -29.21 3.86
C THR A 424 32.05 -30.60 4.25
N LEU A 425 31.34 -31.31 5.15
CA LEU A 425 31.65 -32.70 5.50
C LEU A 425 31.29 -33.64 4.34
N LEU A 426 30.14 -33.42 3.70
CA LEU A 426 29.73 -34.16 2.52
C LEU A 426 30.74 -33.98 1.37
N ASP A 427 31.18 -32.75 1.13
CA ASP A 427 32.19 -32.46 0.10
C ASP A 427 33.50 -33.19 0.40
N LYS A 428 33.94 -33.25 1.67
CA LYS A 428 35.12 -34.02 2.09
C LYS A 428 34.95 -35.51 1.85
N GLU A 429 33.80 -36.10 2.22
CA GLU A 429 33.54 -37.53 1.97
C GLU A 429 33.43 -37.83 0.47
N SER A 430 32.81 -36.93 -0.30
CA SER A 430 32.77 -37.05 -1.76
C SER A 430 34.19 -37.06 -2.33
N ALA A 431 35.08 -36.17 -1.87
CA ALA A 431 36.47 -36.11 -2.34
C ALA A 431 37.25 -37.39 -1.96
N LYS A 432 37.01 -37.95 -0.77
CA LYS A 432 37.56 -39.25 -0.36
C LYS A 432 37.07 -40.37 -1.28
N ASN A 433 35.77 -40.44 -1.56
CA ASN A 433 35.20 -41.43 -2.48
C ASN A 433 35.80 -41.32 -3.89
N HIS A 434 35.93 -40.10 -4.44
CA HIS A 434 36.59 -39.91 -5.74
C HIS A 434 38.07 -40.37 -5.71
N SER A 435 38.78 -40.14 -4.60
CA SER A 435 40.16 -40.63 -4.44
C SER A 435 40.22 -42.16 -4.41
N VAL A 436 39.33 -42.81 -3.66
CA VAL A 436 39.23 -44.28 -3.60
C VAL A 436 38.87 -44.85 -4.97
N GLN A 437 37.94 -44.21 -5.69
CA GLN A 437 37.57 -44.62 -7.04
C GLN A 437 38.75 -44.56 -8.01
N ARG A 438 39.54 -43.47 -8.00
CA ARG A 438 40.78 -43.39 -8.79
C ARG A 438 41.79 -44.48 -8.43
N GLN A 439 41.92 -44.81 -7.13
CA GLN A 439 42.78 -45.91 -6.69
C GLN A 439 42.26 -47.26 -7.19
N HIS A 440 40.95 -47.49 -7.17
CA HIS A 440 40.31 -48.68 -7.71
C HIS A 440 40.55 -48.82 -9.22
N GLU A 441 40.34 -47.74 -9.98
CA GLU A 441 40.63 -47.70 -11.43
C GLU A 441 42.11 -48.01 -11.70
N ALA A 442 43.04 -47.42 -10.94
CA ALA A 442 44.47 -47.71 -11.07
C ALA A 442 44.81 -49.17 -10.74
N LEU A 443 44.17 -49.75 -9.72
CA LEU A 443 44.31 -51.17 -9.38
C LEU A 443 43.75 -52.08 -10.48
N GLN A 444 42.61 -51.71 -11.07
CA GLN A 444 42.00 -52.44 -12.18
C GLN A 444 42.89 -52.43 -13.42
N VAL A 445 43.52 -51.29 -13.74
CA VAL A 445 44.53 -51.18 -14.83
C VAL A 445 45.73 -52.08 -14.53
N LYS A 446 46.25 -52.10 -13.29
CA LYS A 446 47.33 -53.02 -12.92
C LYS A 446 46.92 -54.48 -13.02
N GLN A 447 45.73 -54.84 -12.55
CA GLN A 447 45.22 -56.20 -12.62
C GLN A 447 45.05 -56.66 -14.07
N THR A 448 44.53 -55.80 -14.94
CA THR A 448 44.41 -56.12 -16.38
C THR A 448 45.77 -56.26 -17.06
N ALA A 449 46.75 -55.43 -16.73
CA ALA A 449 48.12 -55.58 -17.22
C ALA A 449 48.78 -56.89 -16.74
N LEU A 450 48.61 -57.24 -15.45
CA LEU A 450 49.11 -58.51 -14.90
C LEU A 450 48.44 -59.71 -15.55
N ARG A 451 47.13 -59.68 -15.78
CA ARG A 451 46.41 -60.75 -16.52
C ARG A 451 46.97 -60.90 -17.94
N LYS A 452 47.22 -59.80 -18.66
CA LYS A 452 47.84 -59.86 -20.00
C LYS A 452 49.24 -60.49 -19.94
N HIS A 453 50.06 -60.12 -18.98
CA HIS A 453 51.39 -60.72 -18.81
C HIS A 453 51.30 -62.21 -18.46
N LEU A 454 50.38 -62.60 -17.57
CA LEU A 454 50.14 -64.00 -17.25
C LEU A 454 49.72 -64.80 -18.49
N ASN A 455 48.84 -64.25 -19.34
CA ASN A 455 48.48 -64.89 -20.61
C ASN A 455 49.69 -65.04 -21.55
N VAL A 456 50.59 -64.04 -21.62
CA VAL A 456 51.83 -64.13 -22.40
C VAL A 456 52.74 -65.23 -21.83
N LEU A 457 52.89 -65.32 -20.51
CA LEU A 457 53.68 -66.38 -19.89
C LEU A 457 53.08 -67.76 -20.14
N VAL A 458 51.75 -67.89 -20.05
CA VAL A 458 51.04 -69.14 -20.39
C VAL A 458 51.30 -69.52 -21.84
N GLN A 459 51.18 -68.56 -22.77
CA GLN A 459 51.50 -68.81 -24.18
C GLN A 459 52.96 -69.25 -24.35
N GLN A 460 53.92 -68.60 -23.68
CA GLN A 460 55.32 -69.00 -23.72
C GLN A 460 55.54 -70.42 -23.17
N THR A 461 54.82 -70.81 -22.11
CA THR A 461 54.92 -72.18 -21.59
C THR A 461 54.29 -73.21 -22.54
N GLU A 462 53.19 -72.87 -23.20
CA GLU A 462 52.58 -73.72 -24.24
C GLU A 462 53.51 -73.86 -25.45
N ASP A 463 54.09 -72.76 -25.94
CA ASP A 463 55.04 -72.76 -27.05
C ASP A 463 56.29 -73.58 -26.74
N LEU A 464 56.85 -73.43 -25.52
CA LEU A 464 57.97 -74.23 -25.05
C LEU A 464 57.60 -75.72 -24.90
N HIS A 465 56.38 -76.01 -24.45
CA HIS A 465 55.89 -77.38 -24.32
C HIS A 465 55.74 -78.03 -25.70
N ASN A 466 55.13 -77.34 -26.66
CA ASN A 466 55.02 -77.83 -28.05
C ASN A 466 56.39 -78.04 -28.67
N SER A 467 57.33 -77.11 -28.49
CA SER A 467 58.71 -77.27 -28.99
C SER A 467 59.44 -78.44 -28.31
N LEU A 468 59.16 -78.70 -27.03
CA LEU A 468 59.68 -79.87 -26.34
C LEU A 468 59.07 -81.17 -26.90
N GLU A 469 57.75 -81.19 -27.13
CA GLU A 469 57.04 -82.32 -27.76
C GLU A 469 57.62 -82.60 -29.15
N GLU A 470 57.81 -81.57 -29.98
CA GLU A 470 58.49 -81.68 -31.28
C GLU A 470 59.92 -82.25 -31.14
N CYS A 471 60.71 -81.76 -30.18
CA CYS A 471 62.05 -82.30 -29.90
C CYS A 471 62.02 -83.75 -29.40
N GLU A 472 61.01 -84.14 -28.61
CA GLU A 472 60.81 -85.49 -28.10
C GLU A 472 60.41 -86.45 -29.24
N ASP A 473 59.53 -86.01 -30.15
CA ASP A 473 59.17 -86.72 -31.37
C ASP A 473 60.39 -86.90 -32.29
N GLU A 474 61.15 -85.84 -32.56
CA GLU A 474 62.40 -85.91 -33.33
C GLU A 474 63.41 -86.88 -32.69
N LYS A 475 63.53 -86.83 -31.35
CA LYS A 475 64.38 -87.76 -30.61
C LYS A 475 63.88 -89.20 -30.73
N ALA A 476 62.56 -89.43 -30.68
CA ALA A 476 61.97 -90.75 -30.87
C ALA A 476 62.25 -91.28 -32.28
N ASP A 477 62.10 -90.44 -33.31
CA ASP A 477 62.44 -90.76 -34.69
C ASP A 477 63.93 -91.09 -34.88
N LEU A 478 64.81 -90.28 -34.29
CA LEU A 478 66.26 -90.55 -34.30
C LEU A 478 66.60 -91.84 -33.55
N ALA A 479 65.94 -92.12 -32.42
CA ALA A 479 66.12 -93.37 -31.69
C ALA A 479 65.66 -94.58 -32.51
N ASN A 480 64.53 -94.47 -33.22
CA ASN A 480 64.05 -95.50 -34.15
C ASN A 480 65.05 -95.73 -35.30
N LYS A 481 65.53 -94.67 -35.95
CA LYS A 481 66.58 -94.75 -36.99
C LYS A 481 67.87 -95.39 -36.46
N LEU A 482 68.27 -95.04 -35.23
CA LEU A 482 69.44 -95.63 -34.61
C LEU A 482 69.23 -97.12 -34.31
N ALA A 483 68.03 -97.51 -33.88
CA ALA A 483 67.67 -98.92 -33.70
C ALA A 483 67.70 -99.69 -35.03
N GLU A 484 67.19 -99.11 -36.12
CA GLU A 484 67.26 -99.68 -37.47
C GLU A 484 68.72 -99.86 -37.92
N ILE A 485 69.57 -98.84 -37.80
CA ILE A 485 71.00 -98.93 -38.14
C ILE A 485 71.71 -99.98 -37.28
N VAL A 486 71.39 -100.06 -35.99
CA VAL A 486 71.93 -101.08 -35.08
C VAL A 486 71.50 -102.48 -35.53
N GLN A 487 70.23 -102.66 -35.90
CA GLN A 487 69.73 -103.93 -36.43
C GLN A 487 70.42 -104.29 -37.75
N GLU A 488 70.56 -103.35 -38.68
CA GLU A 488 71.29 -103.54 -39.93
C GLU A 488 72.75 -103.92 -39.66
N ARG A 489 73.44 -103.21 -38.76
CA ARG A 489 74.79 -103.55 -38.32
C ARG A 489 74.84 -104.97 -37.79
N ASP A 490 73.91 -105.37 -36.93
CA ASP A 490 73.89 -106.72 -36.36
C ASP A 490 73.66 -107.78 -37.44
N THR A 491 72.77 -107.53 -38.42
CA THR A 491 72.61 -108.43 -39.57
C THR A 491 73.86 -108.52 -40.44
N LEU A 492 74.56 -107.41 -40.67
CA LEU A 492 75.82 -107.39 -41.41
C LEU A 492 76.93 -108.09 -40.64
N GLN A 493 76.97 -107.94 -39.32
CA GLN A 493 77.91 -108.61 -38.41
C GLN A 493 77.68 -110.13 -38.44
N GLU A 494 76.43 -110.58 -38.39
CA GLU A 494 76.03 -111.98 -38.53
C GLU A 494 76.45 -112.53 -39.91
N GLN A 495 76.18 -111.79 -40.99
CA GLN A 495 76.62 -112.14 -42.35
C GLN A 495 78.15 -112.24 -42.45
N LEU A 496 78.88 -111.29 -41.86
CA LEU A 496 80.34 -111.30 -41.82
C LEU A 496 80.87 -112.52 -41.06
N ALA A 497 80.30 -112.83 -39.89
CA ALA A 497 80.65 -114.01 -39.11
C ALA A 497 80.36 -115.30 -39.91
N GLN A 498 79.23 -115.36 -40.62
CA GLN A 498 78.91 -116.47 -41.51
C GLN A 498 79.93 -116.60 -42.65
N GLN A 499 80.34 -115.50 -43.28
CA GLN A 499 81.38 -115.51 -44.32
C GLN A 499 82.74 -115.95 -43.77
N GLN A 500 83.14 -115.45 -42.59
CA GLN A 500 84.36 -115.89 -41.91
C GLN A 500 84.34 -117.40 -41.60
N SER A 501 83.20 -117.94 -41.16
CA SER A 501 83.05 -119.39 -40.91
C SER A 501 83.19 -120.21 -42.20
N ARG A 502 82.65 -119.73 -43.32
CA ARG A 502 82.80 -120.34 -44.65
C ARG A 502 84.23 -120.28 -45.17
N CYS A 503 84.91 -119.14 -44.97
CA CYS A 503 86.34 -119.02 -45.30
C CYS A 503 87.19 -119.98 -44.46
N SER A 504 86.88 -120.11 -43.16
CA SER A 504 87.55 -121.07 -42.27
C SER A 504 87.35 -122.51 -42.73
N SER A 505 86.11 -122.91 -43.06
CA SER A 505 85.84 -124.26 -43.57
C SER A 505 86.51 -124.53 -44.91
N LEU A 506 86.50 -123.57 -45.84
CA LEU A 506 87.26 -123.67 -47.10
C LEU A 506 88.77 -123.76 -46.88
N CYS A 507 89.31 -123.08 -45.87
CA CYS A 507 90.73 -123.15 -45.53
C CYS A 507 91.10 -124.55 -44.99
N ILE A 508 90.25 -125.13 -44.14
CA ILE A 508 90.38 -126.53 -43.67
C ILE A 508 90.29 -127.50 -44.84
N GLU A 509 89.31 -127.32 -45.74
CA GLU A 509 89.12 -128.16 -46.93
C GLU A 509 90.35 -128.07 -47.87
N LYS A 510 90.87 -126.86 -48.12
CA LYS A 510 92.10 -126.63 -48.88
C LYS A 510 93.28 -127.34 -48.23
N GLN A 511 93.46 -127.20 -46.91
CA GLN A 511 94.56 -127.85 -46.20
C GLN A 511 94.46 -129.38 -46.26
N ARG A 512 93.25 -129.94 -46.17
CA ARG A 512 92.98 -131.37 -46.38
C ARG A 512 93.33 -131.83 -47.79
N GLN A 513 92.97 -131.05 -48.81
CA GLN A 513 93.34 -131.35 -50.20
C GLN A 513 94.86 -131.26 -50.41
N GLN A 514 95.52 -130.28 -49.78
CA GLN A 514 96.97 -130.13 -49.83
C GLN A 514 97.68 -131.35 -49.22
N THR A 515 97.24 -131.85 -48.06
CA THR A 515 97.80 -133.06 -47.45
C THR A 515 97.56 -134.31 -48.30
N GLN A 516 96.38 -134.44 -48.91
CA GLN A 516 96.11 -135.54 -49.86
C GLN A 516 97.00 -135.48 -51.09
N MET A 517 97.25 -134.29 -51.65
CA MET A 517 98.21 -134.13 -52.74
C MET A 517 99.62 -134.53 -52.32
N THR A 518 100.10 -134.11 -51.15
CA THR A 518 101.45 -134.49 -50.67
C THR A 518 101.58 -136.00 -50.42
N GLU A 519 100.55 -136.66 -49.88
CA GLU A 519 100.55 -138.12 -49.72
C GLU A 519 100.59 -138.85 -51.08
N LEU A 520 99.89 -138.33 -52.08
CA LEU A 520 99.92 -138.87 -53.45
C LEU A 520 101.28 -138.65 -54.11
N GLU A 521 101.89 -137.48 -53.93
CA GLU A 521 103.25 -137.17 -54.41
C GLU A 521 104.29 -138.09 -53.77
N GLU A 522 104.19 -138.37 -52.47
CA GLU A 522 105.05 -139.35 -51.80
C GLU A 522 104.84 -140.76 -52.35
N ARG A 523 103.60 -141.20 -52.56
CA ARG A 523 103.31 -142.51 -53.17
C ARG A 523 103.86 -142.61 -54.58
N MET A 524 103.70 -141.56 -55.39
CA MET A 524 104.29 -141.46 -56.73
C MET A 524 105.82 -141.53 -56.68
N SER A 525 106.45 -140.91 -55.69
CA SER A 525 107.91 -140.95 -55.52
C SER A 525 108.40 -142.34 -55.14
N ARG A 526 107.73 -143.04 -54.22
CA ARG A 526 108.04 -144.45 -53.86
C ARG A 526 107.85 -145.41 -55.05
N LEU A 527 106.82 -145.18 -55.87
CA LEU A 527 106.59 -145.94 -57.09
C LEU A 527 107.69 -145.70 -58.15
N LYS A 528 108.18 -144.46 -58.28
CA LYS A 528 109.33 -144.17 -59.15
C LYS A 528 110.60 -144.90 -58.70
N GLU A 529 110.88 -144.90 -57.40
CA GLU A 529 112.05 -145.56 -56.82
C GLU A 529 112.05 -147.09 -57.08
N THR A 530 110.91 -147.75 -56.89
CA THR A 530 110.76 -149.19 -57.19
C THR A 530 110.89 -149.51 -58.68
N LEU A 531 110.46 -148.59 -59.56
CA LEU A 531 110.64 -148.72 -61.00
C LEU A 531 112.12 -148.61 -61.42
N GLU A 532 112.87 -147.70 -60.80
CA GLU A 532 114.31 -147.55 -61.05
C GLU A 532 115.12 -148.76 -60.56
N GLU A 533 114.78 -149.31 -59.39
CA GLU A 533 115.38 -150.55 -58.87
C GLU A 533 115.14 -151.75 -59.80
N ALA A 534 113.93 -151.88 -60.34
CA ALA A 534 113.59 -152.91 -61.31
C ALA A 534 114.38 -152.77 -62.62
N ALA A 535 114.50 -151.54 -63.13
CA ALA A 535 115.26 -151.25 -64.35
C ALA A 535 116.77 -151.51 -64.17
N GLN A 536 117.34 -151.27 -62.98
CA GLN A 536 118.74 -151.60 -62.68
C GLN A 536 118.99 -153.11 -62.60
N ARG A 537 118.06 -153.88 -61.98
CA ARG A 537 118.13 -155.36 -61.99
C ARG A 537 118.14 -155.91 -63.41
N GLU A 538 117.25 -155.42 -64.26
CA GLU A 538 117.13 -155.87 -65.64
C GLU A 538 118.40 -155.56 -66.44
N ARG A 539 118.99 -154.37 -66.25
CA ARG A 539 120.24 -153.97 -66.91
C ARG A 539 121.44 -154.86 -66.55
N ILE A 540 121.55 -155.29 -65.28
CA ILE A 540 122.65 -156.15 -64.82
C ILE A 540 122.50 -157.57 -65.38
N LEU A 541 121.27 -158.09 -65.45
CA LEU A 541 120.99 -159.43 -65.97
C LEU A 541 121.29 -159.57 -67.47
N VAL A 542 121.15 -158.49 -68.25
CA VAL A 542 121.47 -158.48 -69.68
C VAL A 542 123.00 -158.44 -69.94
N ALA A 543 123.78 -157.78 -69.08
CA ALA A 543 125.22 -157.61 -69.28
C ALA A 543 126.05 -158.86 -68.90
N PHE A 544 125.54 -159.71 -67.98
CA PHE A 544 126.27 -160.89 -67.49
C PHE A 544 125.38 -162.15 -67.51
N PRO A 545 125.22 -162.81 -68.67
CA PRO A 545 124.41 -164.03 -68.81
C PRO A 545 124.92 -165.22 -68.00
N GLU A 546 126.18 -165.23 -67.59
CA GLU A 546 126.81 -166.33 -66.84
C GLU A 546 126.39 -166.40 -65.35
N LEU A 547 125.67 -165.38 -64.86
CA LEU A 547 125.07 -165.39 -63.51
C LEU A 547 123.69 -166.05 -63.48
N ASN A 548 123.28 -166.72 -64.55
CA ASN A 548 121.93 -167.27 -64.69
C ASN A 548 121.84 -168.71 -64.15
N PRO A 549 120.99 -169.02 -63.14
CA PRO A 549 120.90 -170.37 -62.59
C PRO A 549 120.20 -171.42 -63.49
N GLN A 550 119.93 -171.15 -64.79
CA GLN A 550 119.16 -172.06 -65.66
C GLN A 550 119.74 -172.38 -67.06
N ALA A 551 121.06 -172.48 -67.24
CA ALA A 551 121.57 -173.05 -68.51
C ALA A 551 122.83 -173.93 -68.34
N ALA A 552 122.67 -175.25 -68.45
CA ALA A 552 123.73 -176.26 -68.54
C ALA A 552 123.68 -176.95 -69.92
N PRO A 553 124.82 -177.35 -70.53
CA PRO A 553 124.80 -178.20 -71.72
C PRO A 553 124.92 -179.68 -71.33
N GLN A 554 123.90 -180.47 -71.67
CA GLN A 554 123.91 -181.93 -71.60
C GLN A 554 124.44 -182.50 -72.92
N THR A 555 125.45 -183.37 -72.84
CA THR A 555 125.92 -184.17 -73.99
C THR A 555 125.18 -185.51 -73.98
N THR A 556 124.58 -185.87 -75.12
CA THR A 556 123.63 -186.99 -75.21
C THR A 556 124.32 -188.32 -75.57
N GLY A 557 125.64 -188.30 -75.80
CA GLY A 557 126.43 -189.52 -76.07
C GLY A 557 126.38 -190.00 -77.52
N ASP A 558 125.72 -189.24 -78.41
CA ASP A 558 125.77 -189.42 -79.85
C ASP A 558 126.49 -188.23 -80.49
N VAL A 559 127.72 -188.48 -80.94
CA VAL A 559 128.63 -187.48 -81.51
C VAL A 559 128.02 -186.77 -82.71
N MET A 560 127.20 -187.46 -83.51
CA MET A 560 126.53 -186.83 -84.67
C MET A 560 125.46 -185.83 -84.22
N CYS A 561 124.73 -186.14 -83.16
CA CYS A 561 123.67 -185.30 -82.62
C CYS A 561 124.25 -184.09 -81.84
N ASP A 562 125.29 -184.31 -81.04
CA ASP A 562 125.98 -183.24 -80.31
C ASP A 562 126.70 -182.28 -81.29
N MET A 563 127.24 -182.80 -82.40
CA MET A 563 127.87 -181.98 -83.45
C MET A 563 126.84 -181.19 -84.27
N GLU A 564 125.62 -181.70 -84.46
CA GLU A 564 124.53 -180.95 -85.11
C GLU A 564 124.00 -179.81 -84.22
N GLN A 565 123.92 -180.02 -82.90
CA GLN A 565 123.60 -178.96 -81.94
C GLN A 565 124.71 -177.90 -81.86
N GLN A 566 125.97 -178.32 -81.93
CA GLN A 566 127.11 -177.41 -81.96
C GLN A 566 127.16 -176.61 -83.28
N LEU A 567 126.75 -177.20 -84.40
CA LEU A 567 126.56 -176.50 -85.68
C LEU A 567 125.42 -175.48 -85.61
N LYS A 568 124.30 -175.80 -84.96
CA LYS A 568 123.21 -174.84 -84.74
C LYS A 568 123.64 -173.68 -83.85
N ALA A 569 124.37 -173.93 -82.76
CA ALA A 569 124.94 -172.87 -81.91
C ALA A 569 125.94 -171.99 -82.67
N ASN A 570 126.83 -172.59 -83.47
CA ASN A 570 127.77 -171.85 -84.29
C ASN A 570 127.08 -171.01 -85.37
N SER A 571 125.97 -171.50 -85.95
CA SER A 571 125.19 -170.75 -86.94
C SER A 571 124.45 -169.53 -86.36
N VAL A 572 124.10 -169.55 -85.07
CA VAL A 572 123.56 -168.36 -84.37
C VAL A 572 124.67 -167.37 -84.03
N ARG A 573 125.83 -167.86 -83.56
CA ARG A 573 127.00 -167.02 -83.25
C ARG A 573 127.52 -166.27 -84.47
N ILE A 574 127.56 -166.91 -85.63
CA ILE A 574 127.94 -166.27 -86.91
C ILE A 574 126.95 -165.15 -87.27
N ARG A 575 125.64 -165.35 -87.05
CA ARG A 575 124.62 -164.34 -87.35
C ARG A 575 124.78 -163.09 -86.49
N VAL A 576 125.03 -163.26 -85.18
CA VAL A 576 125.27 -162.15 -84.25
C VAL A 576 126.52 -161.38 -84.66
N LEU A 577 127.62 -162.08 -84.96
CA LEU A 577 128.88 -161.49 -85.45
C LEU A 577 128.71 -160.78 -86.81
N GLN A 578 127.77 -161.21 -87.65
CA GLN A 578 127.44 -160.51 -88.90
C GLN A 578 126.67 -159.22 -88.63
N THR A 579 125.69 -159.21 -87.73
CA THR A 579 125.00 -157.97 -87.30
C THR A 579 125.96 -156.97 -86.64
N GLU A 580 126.91 -157.45 -85.84
CA GLU A 580 127.92 -156.57 -85.25
C GLU A 580 128.93 -156.04 -86.28
N ASN A 581 129.33 -156.83 -87.28
CA ASN A 581 130.15 -156.32 -88.40
C ASN A 581 129.44 -155.28 -89.27
N VAL A 582 128.13 -155.42 -89.47
CA VAL A 582 127.32 -154.40 -90.16
C VAL A 582 127.21 -153.13 -89.30
N SER A 583 127.03 -153.27 -87.98
CA SER A 583 127.02 -152.15 -87.03
C SER A 583 128.37 -151.42 -86.95
N LEU A 584 129.48 -152.17 -86.97
CA LEU A 584 130.84 -151.62 -87.02
C LEU A 584 131.15 -150.96 -88.36
N SER A 585 130.67 -151.51 -89.48
CA SER A 585 130.77 -150.86 -90.79
C SER A 585 130.00 -149.54 -90.83
N ASN A 586 128.78 -149.52 -90.30
CA ASN A 586 127.97 -148.29 -90.17
C ASN A 586 128.62 -147.25 -89.23
N SER A 587 129.33 -147.71 -88.20
CA SER A 587 130.07 -146.82 -87.28
C SER A 587 131.38 -146.30 -87.89
N LEU A 588 132.04 -147.09 -88.74
CA LEU A 588 133.19 -146.65 -89.54
C LEU A 588 132.79 -145.66 -90.63
N ASP A 589 131.63 -145.82 -91.27
CA ASP A 589 131.10 -144.83 -92.20
C ASP A 589 130.76 -143.52 -91.48
N ARG A 590 130.22 -143.58 -90.26
CA ARG A 590 130.02 -142.39 -89.40
C ARG A 590 131.33 -141.74 -88.92
N LEU A 591 132.43 -142.51 -88.85
CA LEU A 591 133.76 -141.98 -88.56
C LEU A 591 134.40 -141.36 -89.82
N LYS A 592 134.17 -141.93 -91.01
CA LYS A 592 134.59 -141.31 -92.29
C LYS A 592 133.85 -140.01 -92.57
N ASP A 593 132.55 -139.93 -92.30
CA ASP A 593 131.78 -138.69 -92.38
C ASP A 593 132.27 -137.62 -91.39
N ARG A 594 132.86 -138.04 -90.27
CA ARG A 594 133.51 -137.14 -89.30
C ARG A 594 134.95 -136.77 -89.69
N GLU A 595 135.69 -137.65 -90.37
CA GLU A 595 137.01 -137.34 -90.95
C GLU A 595 136.93 -136.42 -92.18
N GLU A 596 135.84 -136.44 -92.97
CA GLU A 596 135.64 -135.49 -94.10
C GLU A 596 135.11 -134.11 -93.65
N LYS A 597 134.51 -134.00 -92.46
CA LYS A 597 134.31 -132.71 -91.76
C LYS A 597 135.52 -132.29 -90.90
N GLN A 598 136.59 -133.08 -90.92
CA GLN A 598 137.94 -132.71 -90.50
C GLN A 598 138.80 -132.26 -91.70
N ARG A 599 138.19 -131.71 -92.76
CA ARG A 599 138.90 -131.24 -93.96
C ARG A 599 138.33 -130.01 -94.67
N SER A 600 137.71 -129.07 -93.95
CA SER A 600 137.67 -127.64 -94.37
C SER A 600 136.93 -126.75 -93.37
N SER A 601 137.63 -125.73 -92.86
CA SER A 601 137.20 -124.59 -92.03
C SER A 601 137.33 -124.84 -90.52
N ASP A 602 138.52 -124.63 -89.93
CA ASP A 602 139.05 -123.34 -89.40
C ASP A 602 138.15 -122.74 -88.31
N SER A 603 138.59 -122.35 -87.11
CA SER A 603 139.91 -122.19 -86.50
C SER A 603 139.68 -121.68 -85.05
N GLY A 604 140.59 -121.94 -84.11
CA GLY A 604 140.72 -121.16 -82.84
C GLY A 604 139.77 -121.59 -81.71
N ILE A 605 140.22 -122.20 -80.60
CA ILE A 605 140.97 -121.66 -79.44
C ILE A 605 140.19 -120.58 -78.67
N VAL A 606 140.27 -120.67 -77.33
CA VAL A 606 139.94 -119.69 -76.26
C VAL A 606 138.44 -119.46 -75.98
N GLU A 607 137.94 -119.17 -74.77
CA GLU A 607 138.46 -118.93 -73.43
C GLU A 607 137.26 -118.91 -72.43
N MET A 608 137.58 -118.94 -71.14
CA MET A 608 137.08 -118.08 -70.06
C MET A 608 135.64 -117.52 -70.06
N ASP A 609 135.05 -117.73 -68.87
CA ASP A 609 134.74 -116.68 -67.90
C ASP A 609 133.43 -115.88 -68.04
N ARG A 610 132.88 -115.75 -66.83
CA ARG A 610 132.28 -114.55 -66.27
C ARG A 610 130.93 -114.05 -66.78
N SER A 611 130.15 -113.74 -65.73
CA SER A 611 129.53 -112.44 -65.55
C SER A 611 128.43 -112.12 -66.54
N ARG A 612 127.22 -111.89 -66.06
CA ARG A 612 126.79 -110.62 -65.44
C ARG A 612 125.52 -110.33 -66.25
N GLU A 613 124.39 -110.19 -65.56
CA GLU A 613 124.01 -108.92 -64.98
C GLU A 613 123.54 -107.97 -66.08
N ALA A 614 122.60 -107.15 -65.64
CA ALA A 614 122.20 -105.92 -66.27
C ALA A 614 121.34 -106.10 -67.52
N ALA A 615 120.04 -105.95 -67.35
CA ALA A 615 119.40 -104.65 -67.19
C ALA A 615 119.21 -103.93 -68.53
N ALA A 616 117.95 -103.61 -68.78
CA ALA A 616 117.57 -102.23 -69.05
C ALA A 616 116.18 -102.09 -68.41
N MET A 617 116.09 -101.50 -67.22
CA MET A 617 116.13 -100.05 -66.95
C MET A 617 114.83 -99.36 -67.35
N GLY A 618 113.86 -99.45 -66.43
CA GLY A 618 113.25 -98.29 -65.79
C GLY A 618 112.24 -97.46 -66.59
N PRO A 619 111.74 -96.38 -65.96
CA PRO A 619 111.86 -96.04 -64.52
C PRO A 619 110.49 -95.57 -63.94
N LEU A 620 110.26 -95.18 -62.67
CA LEU A 620 111.07 -94.73 -61.53
C LEU A 620 110.38 -95.15 -60.21
N GLU A 621 111.18 -95.45 -59.19
CA GLU A 621 110.93 -95.00 -57.81
C GLU A 621 111.49 -93.57 -57.63
N SER A 622 110.74 -92.74 -56.92
CA SER A 622 111.16 -91.56 -56.13
C SER A 622 109.85 -90.86 -55.75
N SER A 623 109.57 -90.38 -54.55
CA SER A 623 110.42 -90.08 -53.41
C SER A 623 109.47 -89.59 -52.30
N SER A 624 109.82 -89.97 -51.07
CA SER A 624 109.77 -89.14 -49.87
C SER A 624 109.31 -87.69 -50.02
N THR A 625 108.42 -87.24 -49.12
CA THR A 625 108.52 -86.04 -48.25
C THR A 625 107.13 -85.80 -47.65
N SER A 626 106.93 -86.11 -46.36
CA SER A 626 107.12 -85.17 -45.24
C SER A 626 106.18 -83.97 -45.30
N SER A 627 105.08 -84.08 -44.55
CA SER A 627 104.56 -83.06 -43.61
C SER A 627 104.33 -81.64 -44.21
N PRO A 628 104.05 -80.64 -43.39
CA PRO A 628 103.27 -80.59 -42.15
C PRO A 628 102.02 -79.72 -42.42
N SER A 629 101.14 -79.53 -41.46
CA SER A 629 101.10 -78.29 -40.67
C SER A 629 99.62 -77.90 -40.61
N SER A 630 99.08 -77.43 -39.51
CA SER A 630 99.64 -77.19 -38.20
C SER A 630 98.45 -76.81 -37.31
N SER A 631 98.68 -76.96 -36.01
CA SER A 631 98.36 -75.95 -34.97
C SER A 631 96.88 -75.64 -34.72
N SER A 632 96.41 -75.47 -33.49
CA SER A 632 97.02 -75.27 -32.19
C SER A 632 95.86 -75.40 -31.21
N SER A 633 95.91 -76.22 -30.15
CA SER A 633 96.30 -75.73 -28.81
C SER A 633 96.12 -74.22 -28.60
N ILE A 634 95.30 -73.84 -27.63
CA ILE A 634 95.73 -73.08 -26.44
C ILE A 634 94.52 -72.71 -25.58
N LEU A 635 94.56 -73.23 -24.35
CA LEU A 635 93.98 -72.64 -23.15
C LEU A 635 94.42 -71.18 -23.00
N HIS A 636 93.49 -70.26 -22.82
CA HIS A 636 93.79 -69.09 -22.01
C HIS A 636 92.66 -68.72 -21.06
N HIS A 637 92.90 -69.08 -19.80
CA HIS A 637 92.47 -68.32 -18.63
C HIS A 637 93.17 -66.95 -18.62
N GLN A 638 92.39 -65.89 -18.43
CA GLN A 638 92.70 -64.72 -17.59
C GLN A 638 91.37 -63.96 -17.43
N THR A 639 90.72 -63.85 -16.26
CA THR A 639 91.17 -63.50 -14.90
C THR A 639 91.57 -62.02 -14.78
N LEU A 640 90.62 -61.27 -14.16
CA LEU A 640 90.76 -60.09 -13.28
C LEU A 640 90.91 -58.68 -13.87
N CYS A 641 89.94 -57.80 -13.54
CA CYS A 641 90.04 -56.75 -12.51
C CYS A 641 88.88 -55.73 -12.72
N LEU A 642 87.89 -55.66 -11.83
CA LEU A 642 87.78 -54.68 -10.73
C LEU A 642 87.95 -53.21 -11.16
N SER A 643 86.85 -52.44 -11.21
CA SER A 643 86.53 -51.46 -10.15
C SER A 643 85.14 -50.80 -10.38
N PRO A 644 84.38 -50.48 -9.31
CA PRO A 644 83.07 -49.85 -9.38
C PRO A 644 83.18 -48.31 -9.28
N HIS A 645 82.38 -47.58 -10.06
CA HIS A 645 82.26 -46.12 -9.94
C HIS A 645 80.89 -45.71 -9.41
N GLN A 646 80.94 -45.14 -8.21
CA GLN A 646 80.07 -44.12 -7.59
C GLN A 646 78.79 -43.74 -8.33
N ASP A 647 77.61 -44.06 -7.76
CA ASP A 647 76.43 -43.17 -7.82
C ASP A 647 75.29 -43.55 -6.84
N VAL A 648 75.62 -43.91 -5.58
CA VAL A 648 74.59 -44.35 -4.60
C VAL A 648 74.60 -43.53 -3.30
N GLU A 649 75.71 -42.86 -2.96
CA GLU A 649 75.79 -42.04 -1.74
C GLU A 649 75.18 -40.63 -1.88
N GLU A 650 75.20 -40.01 -3.06
CA GLU A 650 74.58 -38.68 -3.26
C GLU A 650 73.04 -38.73 -3.24
N ARG A 651 72.43 -39.82 -3.73
CA ARG A 651 70.97 -40.01 -3.65
C ARG A 651 70.46 -40.26 -2.23
N TYR A 652 71.27 -40.90 -1.38
CA TYR A 652 70.86 -41.19 0.00
C TYR A 652 70.94 -39.95 0.92
N MET A 653 71.86 -39.02 0.63
CA MET A 653 71.97 -37.74 1.35
C MET A 653 70.82 -36.78 1.03
N HIS A 654 70.36 -36.71 -0.23
CA HIS A 654 69.24 -35.85 -0.62
C HIS A 654 67.89 -36.29 -0.01
N ILE A 655 67.67 -37.59 0.19
CA ILE A 655 66.44 -38.10 0.81
C ILE A 655 66.40 -37.80 2.31
N ARG A 656 67.54 -37.83 3.02
CA ARG A 656 67.61 -37.49 4.46
C ARG A 656 67.43 -35.99 4.73
N GLN A 657 67.85 -35.11 3.82
CA GLN A 657 67.70 -33.67 3.99
C GLN A 657 66.25 -33.20 3.73
N ALA A 658 65.53 -33.86 2.82
CA ALA A 658 64.10 -33.60 2.56
C ALA A 658 63.16 -34.10 3.68
N ALA A 659 63.61 -35.05 4.51
CA ALA A 659 62.86 -35.53 5.67
C ALA A 659 62.99 -34.62 6.90
N ARG A 660 64.09 -33.87 7.06
CA ARG A 660 64.28 -32.95 8.21
C ARG A 660 63.51 -31.63 8.07
N ILE A 661 63.21 -31.19 6.85
CA ILE A 661 62.49 -29.92 6.61
C ILE A 661 60.99 -30.03 6.92
N ARG A 662 60.41 -31.25 6.94
CA ARG A 662 58.98 -31.46 7.26
C ARG A 662 58.68 -31.59 8.76
N SER A 663 59.69 -31.67 9.63
CA SER A 663 59.51 -31.89 11.07
C SER A 663 59.63 -30.62 11.92
N ALA A 664 59.86 -29.46 11.32
CA ALA A 664 60.03 -28.17 12.02
C ALA A 664 58.80 -27.24 11.96
N GLY A 665 57.61 -27.80 11.68
CA GLY A 665 56.38 -27.04 11.42
C GLY A 665 55.23 -27.29 12.40
N THR A 666 55.50 -27.58 13.67
CA THR A 666 54.46 -27.68 14.71
C THR A 666 54.79 -26.81 15.91
N ARG A 667 54.45 -25.52 15.82
CA ARG A 667 54.11 -24.66 16.97
C ARG A 667 53.53 -23.33 16.49
N ARG A 668 52.47 -22.88 17.18
CA ARG A 668 51.57 -21.72 16.96
C ARG A 668 50.30 -22.12 16.19
N ARG A 669 49.08 -21.90 16.66
CA ARG A 669 48.58 -21.04 17.75
C ARG A 669 47.14 -21.50 18.07
N ARG A 670 46.81 -21.64 19.37
CA ARG A 670 45.44 -21.54 19.88
C ARG A 670 44.97 -20.08 19.74
N LYS A 671 43.80 -19.86 19.17
CA LYS A 671 42.71 -19.04 19.73
C LYS A 671 41.42 -19.42 19.00
#